data_AF-A0AAI8QEN2-F1
#
_entry.id   AF-A0AAI8QEN2-F1
#
_cell.length_a   1.000
_cell.length_b   1.000
_cell.length_c   1.000
_cell.angle_alpha   90.00
_cell.angle_beta   90.00
_cell.angle_gamma   90.00
#
_symmetry.space_group_name_H-M   'P 1'
#
loop_
_entity.id
_entity.type
_entity.pdbx_description
1 polymer ?
#
loop_
_entity_poly.entity_id
_entity_poly.type
_entity_poly.pdbx_seq_one_letter_code
_entity_poly.pdbx_strand_id
1 'polypeptide(L)'
;MTLGLPGAARAATLVVTSTADSGAGSLRTAITSATSGDTILFQVSGTITLLSELPVITKNITIDGNGNNPTISGANTYRPFFIGDAGTTGSTYSVTLKNLTIADAVAQGGRGLGSGAGAGLGGAVFVSSNGALTLSNVAVSNTQAKGGSVVSNVGNISGGGGMGGKSFPTTPAGGGGLFVGSDDNGSGTGGGPSGGVHNGGNGPQTGGAGGFASGGGGGSSNGGPVAGGAGGFGGGGGGANAGGSSTGGQGGYGGGGGSANSAGGTSSGGDGGFGGGGGGGLTSAGTGGFGAGNGGSGGTGYNSGGGGLGAGGAIFVQSGGTVTVQGDLSQTAGSAFGGTGFNGGGNGSALGSGIFFQGTSGTTTALGFGAGNQTIADTIADYIGSGGSNAADQGGSVAITKSTGGTLTLSGANTYSGGTTINEGATLVVGNGGALGSGALMLNGGTTGVTVTFNGSFSVGNDIVATGDPTYNVQTGDTVNLTGVLSGTGDVVVNGQSGYAGTLVLSGTNTYSGGTIVSGGTLFLSGAGTLGAATGTTTVFGGTLDLGGTTQIQASVNLAGGAIRNGGLDAPITSSGGVVDGIGGTASLTTTGGTTVVMGSNTYSGGTTVNGGVLTGDGSLGAMTVHAGGTFAPGNGTPGSAMAVNGSLAFQSGAIYLVQLDPSAASYASVTGAAQLGGATVTANFAAGSYVAKRYTILTASGGVSGTFNTTIVNTSLPSNFHSSLSYDTNDVYLDLALNFGIPSGLNGNQQRVGDALTNVFNANGGIAAVYATLTAGGLTQASGESATGSQQTTFNAMSQFMGLLTDPTAQRDGGPGSAGGAAGFVEEDQASAYAPRKRADAFAMMTKARPQTFAQRWSVWAAGFGGSQSTDGNAVVGSNGATSRIAGTVIGADYLFSPHTLLGFALAGGGTGFGVNGLGSGRSDLFQAAAYLRHTSGPAYLSAALAYGWQDITTDRTVTIAGADRLRTEFDANAYSGRIEGGYRHVGPWIGGIGVTPYGALQFTKLDLPAYAEQAVAGSAAFALSYAARNVTDTRGELGLRTDKSFAMQAGVLTLRGRLAWAHDFNPDRSIAATFQALPGASFVVNGAAQARDSGLTTASVDMSWVNGWSAAATFEGEFSDVTRSYAGKGSVRYAW
;
A
#
# COMPACT_ATOMS: atom_id res chain seq x y z
N MET A 1 -16.01 -37.46 -89.07
CA MET A 1 -17.18 -37.09 -88.25
C MET A 1 -16.79 -37.41 -86.81
N THR A 2 -16.46 -36.39 -86.02
CA THR A 2 -16.03 -36.56 -84.62
C THR A 2 -16.65 -35.41 -83.84
N LEU A 3 -17.51 -35.77 -82.89
CA LEU A 3 -18.34 -34.88 -82.09
C LEU A 3 -17.49 -33.99 -81.19
N GLY A 4 -17.73 -32.68 -81.21
CA GLY A 4 -17.24 -31.73 -80.21
C GLY A 4 -18.09 -31.79 -78.95
N LEU A 5 -17.45 -32.10 -77.82
CA LEU A 5 -18.00 -31.88 -76.48
C LEU A 5 -18.07 -30.36 -76.19
N PRO A 6 -19.10 -29.85 -75.51
CA PRO A 6 -19.16 -28.44 -75.12
C PRO A 6 -18.08 -28.17 -74.06
N GLY A 7 -17.21 -27.20 -74.32
CA GLY A 7 -16.24 -26.72 -73.34
C GLY A 7 -16.92 -26.06 -72.14
N ALA A 8 -16.46 -26.38 -70.94
CA ALA A 8 -16.86 -25.68 -69.72
C ALA A 8 -16.59 -24.17 -69.89
N ALA A 9 -17.62 -23.35 -69.69
CA ALA A 9 -17.48 -21.89 -69.69
C ALA A 9 -16.47 -21.48 -68.61
N ARG A 10 -15.42 -20.75 -69.01
CA ARG A 10 -14.42 -20.20 -68.07
C ARG A 10 -15.05 -19.02 -67.35
N ALA A 11 -14.92 -18.99 -66.02
CA ALA A 11 -15.26 -17.84 -65.20
C ALA A 11 -14.59 -16.56 -65.74
N ALA A 12 -15.39 -15.51 -65.93
CA ALA A 12 -14.97 -14.20 -66.38
C ALA A 12 -14.95 -13.19 -65.22
N THR A 13 -14.10 -12.16 -65.36
CA THR A 13 -14.10 -10.99 -64.47
C THR A 13 -14.81 -9.83 -65.16
N LEU A 14 -15.97 -9.41 -64.64
CA LEU A 14 -16.66 -8.20 -65.06
C LEU A 14 -16.23 -7.04 -64.18
N VAL A 15 -16.13 -5.84 -64.73
CA VAL A 15 -15.60 -4.68 -64.01
C VAL A 15 -16.65 -3.57 -63.89
N VAL A 16 -16.83 -3.05 -62.68
CA VAL A 16 -17.60 -1.85 -62.39
C VAL A 16 -16.65 -0.65 -62.41
N THR A 17 -16.86 0.26 -63.36
CA THR A 17 -16.04 1.46 -63.60
C THR A 17 -16.80 2.77 -63.38
N SER A 18 -18.07 2.70 -62.98
CA SER A 18 -18.93 3.86 -62.75
C SER A 18 -19.75 3.68 -61.47
N THR A 19 -19.96 4.78 -60.74
CA THR A 19 -20.87 4.83 -59.58
C THR A 19 -22.33 5.12 -59.97
N ALA A 20 -22.63 5.29 -61.25
CA ALA A 20 -23.99 5.46 -61.73
C ALA A 20 -24.83 4.18 -61.55
N ASP A 21 -26.11 4.33 -61.22
CA ASP A 21 -27.06 3.22 -61.05
C ASP A 21 -27.26 2.38 -62.33
N SER A 22 -27.16 3.00 -63.51
CA SER A 22 -27.40 2.37 -64.80
C SER A 22 -26.45 2.88 -65.89
N GLY A 23 -26.45 2.22 -67.04
CA GLY A 23 -25.54 2.51 -68.16
C GLY A 23 -24.30 1.63 -68.18
N ALA A 24 -23.44 1.83 -69.17
CA ALA A 24 -22.21 1.06 -69.34
C ALA A 24 -21.27 1.22 -68.14
N GLY A 25 -20.66 0.13 -67.67
CA GLY A 25 -19.74 0.14 -66.53
C GLY A 25 -20.40 0.23 -65.14
N SER A 26 -21.73 0.27 -65.05
CA SER A 26 -22.47 0.23 -63.78
C SER A 26 -22.55 -1.18 -63.18
N LEU A 27 -22.77 -1.26 -61.86
CA LEU A 27 -23.03 -2.52 -61.16
C LEU A 27 -24.23 -3.27 -61.75
N ARG A 28 -25.31 -2.56 -62.09
CA ARG A 28 -26.53 -3.12 -62.70
C ARG A 28 -26.24 -3.87 -64.00
N THR A 29 -25.47 -3.24 -64.88
CA THR A 29 -25.06 -3.86 -66.16
C THR A 29 -24.15 -5.06 -65.93
N ALA A 30 -23.25 -5.00 -64.95
CA ALA A 30 -22.38 -6.11 -64.59
C ALA A 30 -23.17 -7.31 -64.03
N ILE A 31 -24.11 -7.07 -63.11
CA ILE A 31 -25.00 -8.11 -62.58
C ILE A 31 -25.81 -8.73 -63.71
N THR A 32 -26.37 -7.94 -64.61
CA THR A 32 -27.18 -8.45 -65.73
C THR A 32 -26.36 -9.34 -66.67
N SER A 33 -25.16 -8.89 -67.05
CA SER A 33 -24.28 -9.58 -68.01
C SER A 33 -23.56 -10.81 -67.45
N ALA A 34 -23.42 -10.94 -66.13
CA ALA A 34 -22.67 -12.03 -65.51
C ALA A 34 -23.32 -13.41 -65.75
N THR A 35 -22.50 -14.45 -65.75
CA THR A 35 -22.87 -15.87 -65.79
C THR A 35 -22.42 -16.59 -64.52
N SER A 36 -22.95 -17.80 -64.26
CA SER A 36 -22.54 -18.58 -63.08
C SER A 36 -21.05 -18.94 -63.15
N GLY A 37 -20.30 -18.62 -62.10
CA GLY A 37 -18.85 -18.73 -61.97
C GLY A 37 -18.13 -17.38 -61.98
N ASP A 38 -18.78 -16.31 -62.46
CA ASP A 38 -18.13 -15.02 -62.68
C ASP A 38 -17.85 -14.22 -61.39
N THR A 39 -16.87 -13.31 -61.49
CA THR A 39 -16.56 -12.31 -60.45
C THR A 39 -16.79 -10.91 -60.99
N ILE A 40 -17.59 -10.11 -60.28
CA ILE A 40 -17.80 -8.68 -60.51
C ILE A 40 -16.84 -7.92 -59.59
N LEU A 41 -15.94 -7.15 -60.19
CA LEU A 41 -14.87 -6.42 -59.51
C LEU A 41 -15.08 -4.92 -59.60
N PHE A 42 -14.98 -4.20 -58.49
CA PHE A 42 -15.01 -2.74 -58.52
C PHE A 42 -13.62 -2.16 -58.79
N GLN A 43 -13.56 -1.19 -59.70
CA GLN A 43 -12.42 -0.31 -59.92
C GLN A 43 -12.69 1.14 -59.48
N VAL A 44 -13.89 1.39 -58.93
CA VAL A 44 -14.31 2.68 -58.39
C VAL A 44 -14.60 2.57 -56.91
N SER A 45 -14.29 3.64 -56.18
CA SER A 45 -14.74 3.87 -54.80
C SER A 45 -15.87 4.90 -54.80
N GLY A 46 -16.60 5.00 -53.68
CA GLY A 46 -17.72 5.93 -53.52
C GLY A 46 -19.09 5.25 -53.49
N THR A 47 -20.14 6.07 -53.52
CA THR A 47 -21.53 5.62 -53.33
C THR A 47 -22.25 5.42 -54.65
N ILE A 48 -22.80 4.22 -54.87
CA ILE A 48 -23.81 3.92 -55.87
C ILE A 48 -25.18 4.11 -55.23
N THR A 49 -25.86 5.20 -55.56
CA THR A 49 -27.22 5.48 -55.09
C THR A 49 -28.22 4.86 -56.06
N LEU A 50 -28.98 3.87 -55.60
CA LEU A 50 -29.95 3.16 -56.43
C LEU A 50 -31.13 4.07 -56.78
N LEU A 51 -31.51 4.06 -58.07
CA LEU A 51 -32.71 4.72 -58.57
C LEU A 51 -33.86 3.72 -58.81
N SER A 52 -33.55 2.43 -58.76
CA SER A 52 -34.49 1.31 -58.85
C SER A 52 -33.86 0.05 -58.25
N GLU A 53 -34.67 -0.95 -57.97
CA GLU A 53 -34.24 -2.27 -57.49
C GLU A 53 -33.21 -2.90 -58.46
N LEU A 54 -32.14 -3.51 -57.92
CA LEU A 54 -31.17 -4.23 -58.75
C LEU A 54 -31.78 -5.55 -59.28
N PRO A 55 -31.26 -6.10 -60.39
CA PRO A 55 -31.74 -7.38 -60.92
C PRO A 55 -31.61 -8.50 -59.88
N VAL A 56 -32.62 -9.37 -59.81
CA VAL A 56 -32.57 -10.59 -59.01
C VAL A 56 -31.39 -11.46 -59.45
N ILE A 57 -30.63 -11.96 -58.48
CA ILE A 57 -29.42 -12.76 -58.73
C ILE A 57 -29.78 -14.25 -58.71
N THR A 58 -30.00 -14.82 -59.90
CA THR A 58 -30.23 -16.26 -60.15
C THR A 58 -28.99 -16.91 -60.77
N LYS A 59 -27.81 -16.57 -60.26
CA LYS A 59 -26.51 -17.03 -60.77
C LYS A 59 -25.50 -17.15 -59.65
N ASN A 60 -24.53 -18.06 -59.80
CA ASN A 60 -23.45 -18.24 -58.84
C ASN A 60 -22.36 -17.21 -59.10
N ILE A 61 -22.25 -16.13 -58.33
CA ILE A 61 -21.29 -15.04 -58.62
C ILE A 61 -20.61 -14.51 -57.37
N THR A 62 -19.44 -13.91 -57.55
CA THR A 62 -18.78 -13.10 -56.51
C THR A 62 -18.86 -11.62 -56.87
N ILE A 63 -19.21 -10.77 -55.92
CA ILE A 63 -19.18 -9.31 -56.03
C ILE A 63 -18.15 -8.80 -55.04
N ASP A 64 -16.99 -8.36 -55.54
CA ASP A 64 -15.83 -7.94 -54.74
C ASP A 64 -15.51 -6.47 -54.99
N GLY A 65 -15.58 -5.66 -53.94
CA GLY A 65 -15.16 -4.26 -53.96
C GLY A 65 -13.66 -4.05 -54.22
N ASN A 66 -12.85 -5.11 -54.19
CA ASN A 66 -11.43 -5.12 -54.52
C ASN A 66 -10.59 -4.14 -53.69
N GLY A 67 -10.96 -3.94 -52.42
CA GLY A 67 -10.33 -2.95 -51.54
C GLY A 67 -10.72 -1.49 -51.79
N ASN A 68 -11.59 -1.21 -52.78
CA ASN A 68 -12.14 0.13 -53.01
C ASN A 68 -13.33 0.46 -52.08
N ASN A 69 -13.85 -0.55 -51.37
CA ASN A 69 -14.93 -0.46 -50.39
C ASN A 69 -16.10 0.45 -50.83
N PRO A 70 -16.70 0.19 -52.02
CA PRO A 70 -17.82 0.98 -52.52
C PRO A 70 -19.02 0.87 -51.56
N THR A 71 -19.84 1.91 -51.51
CA THR A 71 -21.12 1.89 -50.82
C THR A 71 -22.25 1.69 -51.82
N ILE A 72 -23.11 0.71 -51.59
CA ILE A 72 -24.33 0.49 -52.37
C ILE A 72 -25.48 1.00 -51.51
N SER A 73 -25.97 2.20 -51.84
CA SER A 73 -27.03 2.89 -51.09
C SER A 73 -28.39 2.63 -51.71
N GLY A 74 -29.34 2.12 -50.93
CA GLY A 74 -30.73 1.95 -51.35
C GLY A 74 -31.54 3.25 -51.41
N ALA A 75 -30.94 4.41 -51.17
CA ALA A 75 -31.60 5.72 -51.20
C ALA A 75 -32.84 5.81 -50.29
N ASN A 76 -32.83 5.10 -49.16
CA ASN A 76 -33.94 4.92 -48.22
C ASN A 76 -35.23 4.38 -48.84
N THR A 77 -35.14 3.73 -50.00
CA THR A 77 -36.31 3.36 -50.80
C THR A 77 -36.23 1.93 -51.33
N TYR A 78 -35.03 1.50 -51.73
CA TYR A 78 -34.82 0.25 -52.46
C TYR A 78 -34.02 -0.75 -51.66
N ARG A 79 -34.27 -2.04 -51.94
CA ARG A 79 -33.44 -3.15 -51.49
C ARG A 79 -32.31 -3.40 -52.50
N PRO A 80 -31.04 -3.38 -52.09
CA PRO A 80 -29.93 -3.65 -53.00
C PRO A 80 -29.87 -5.08 -53.54
N PHE A 81 -30.09 -6.12 -52.73
CA PHE A 81 -29.85 -7.49 -53.18
C PHE A 81 -31.02 -8.44 -52.93
N PHE A 82 -31.30 -9.25 -53.94
CA PHE A 82 -32.24 -10.37 -53.86
C PHE A 82 -31.62 -11.59 -54.52
N ILE A 83 -31.47 -12.67 -53.76
CA ILE A 83 -30.70 -13.85 -54.16
C ILE A 83 -31.64 -15.05 -54.32
N GLY A 84 -31.60 -15.64 -55.51
CA GLY A 84 -32.35 -16.82 -55.93
C GLY A 84 -33.77 -16.55 -56.40
N ASP A 85 -34.43 -17.62 -56.83
CA ASP A 85 -35.83 -17.63 -57.28
C ASP A 85 -36.58 -18.83 -56.66
N ALA A 86 -37.50 -18.55 -55.74
CA ALA A 86 -38.22 -19.57 -54.97
C ALA A 86 -39.14 -20.51 -55.82
N GLY A 87 -39.11 -20.41 -57.15
CA GLY A 87 -39.95 -21.16 -58.08
C GLY A 87 -39.25 -22.30 -58.84
N THR A 88 -37.92 -22.44 -58.74
CA THR A 88 -37.17 -23.50 -59.46
C THR A 88 -36.58 -24.54 -58.50
N THR A 89 -37.03 -25.79 -58.61
CA THR A 89 -36.48 -26.92 -57.84
C THR A 89 -35.18 -27.43 -58.48
N GLY A 90 -34.11 -27.56 -57.67
CA GLY A 90 -32.88 -28.27 -58.04
C GLY A 90 -31.62 -27.41 -58.29
N SER A 91 -31.73 -26.08 -58.26
CA SER A 91 -30.60 -25.15 -58.42
C SER A 91 -30.31 -24.41 -57.12
N THR A 92 -29.05 -24.30 -56.71
CA THR A 92 -28.60 -23.43 -55.60
C THR A 92 -27.86 -22.23 -56.17
N TYR A 93 -28.17 -21.02 -55.69
CA TYR A 93 -27.56 -19.77 -56.13
C TYR A 93 -26.62 -19.21 -55.06
N SER A 94 -25.33 -19.48 -55.22
CA SER A 94 -24.27 -19.05 -54.29
C SER A 94 -23.73 -17.67 -54.68
N VAL A 95 -23.93 -16.69 -53.80
CA VAL A 95 -23.48 -15.31 -53.99
C VAL A 95 -22.52 -14.91 -52.88
N THR A 96 -21.34 -14.45 -53.25
CA THR A 96 -20.36 -13.89 -52.31
C THR A 96 -20.33 -12.37 -52.44
N LEU A 97 -20.58 -11.65 -51.34
CA LEU A 97 -20.37 -10.20 -51.26
C LEU A 97 -19.12 -9.93 -50.43
N LYS A 98 -18.19 -9.16 -50.99
CA LYS A 98 -16.89 -8.93 -50.35
C LYS A 98 -16.40 -7.49 -50.49
N ASN A 99 -15.75 -6.97 -49.45
CA ASN A 99 -15.09 -5.66 -49.41
C ASN A 99 -16.01 -4.50 -49.83
N LEU A 100 -17.22 -4.40 -49.28
CA LEU A 100 -18.20 -3.37 -49.67
C LEU A 100 -19.10 -2.96 -48.50
N THR A 101 -19.79 -1.83 -48.65
CA THR A 101 -20.80 -1.34 -47.71
C THR A 101 -22.18 -1.38 -48.37
N ILE A 102 -23.21 -1.79 -47.63
CA ILE A 102 -24.61 -1.67 -48.01
C ILE A 102 -25.28 -0.71 -47.02
N ALA A 103 -25.87 0.37 -47.53
CA ALA A 103 -26.40 1.43 -46.68
C ALA A 103 -27.78 1.93 -47.12
N ASP A 104 -28.48 2.61 -46.20
CA ASP A 104 -29.71 3.37 -46.46
C ASP A 104 -30.72 2.59 -47.31
N ALA A 105 -30.95 1.33 -46.95
CA ALA A 105 -31.69 0.37 -47.75
C ALA A 105 -33.06 0.07 -47.13
N VAL A 106 -34.11 0.02 -47.93
CA VAL A 106 -35.48 -0.21 -47.44
C VAL A 106 -36.18 -1.27 -48.27
N ALA A 107 -36.72 -2.28 -47.61
CA ALA A 107 -37.66 -3.23 -48.17
C ALA A 107 -39.08 -2.87 -47.70
N GLN A 108 -39.87 -2.21 -48.55
CA GLN A 108 -41.22 -1.74 -48.20
C GLN A 108 -42.31 -2.63 -48.82
N GLY A 109 -43.07 -3.33 -47.99
CA GLY A 109 -44.25 -4.09 -48.38
C GLY A 109 -45.34 -3.22 -49.00
N GLY A 110 -46.07 -3.81 -49.93
CA GLY A 110 -47.13 -3.16 -50.68
C GLY A 110 -48.33 -2.77 -49.87
N ARG A 111 -48.90 -1.59 -50.13
CA ARG A 111 -50.13 -1.15 -49.46
C ARG A 111 -51.32 -2.05 -49.82
N GLY A 112 -52.18 -2.35 -48.85
CA GLY A 112 -53.50 -2.95 -49.11
C GLY A 112 -54.54 -1.83 -49.28
N LEU A 113 -55.43 -1.90 -50.27
CA LEU A 113 -56.45 -0.86 -50.51
C LEU A 113 -57.82 -1.35 -50.03
N GLY A 114 -57.95 -1.63 -48.73
CA GLY A 114 -59.07 -2.40 -48.17
C GLY A 114 -58.86 -3.93 -48.23
N SER A 115 -57.85 -4.38 -48.98
CA SER A 115 -57.28 -5.73 -49.02
C SER A 115 -56.09 -5.88 -48.07
N GLY A 116 -55.59 -7.10 -47.93
CA GLY A 116 -54.40 -7.37 -47.13
C GLY A 116 -53.14 -6.73 -47.73
N ALA A 117 -52.27 -6.18 -46.88
CA ALA A 117 -51.03 -5.55 -47.31
C ALA A 117 -49.87 -6.56 -47.43
N GLY A 118 -48.86 -6.25 -48.25
CA GLY A 118 -47.70 -7.12 -48.48
C GLY A 118 -46.60 -6.97 -47.41
N ALA A 119 -45.68 -7.92 -47.36
CA ALA A 119 -44.55 -7.96 -46.44
C ALA A 119 -43.37 -7.10 -46.91
N GLY A 120 -42.64 -6.50 -45.97
CA GLY A 120 -41.32 -5.92 -46.20
C GLY A 120 -40.25 -6.82 -45.60
N LEU A 121 -39.45 -7.48 -46.45
CA LEU A 121 -38.49 -8.50 -46.02
C LEU A 121 -37.07 -8.15 -46.51
N GLY A 122 -36.10 -8.14 -45.60
CA GLY A 122 -34.67 -8.06 -45.92
C GLY A 122 -34.24 -6.70 -46.46
N GLY A 123 -34.14 -5.66 -45.64
CA GLY A 123 -33.89 -4.29 -46.12
C GLY A 123 -32.66 -4.14 -47.01
N ALA A 124 -31.56 -4.82 -46.67
CA ALA A 124 -30.35 -4.90 -47.48
C ALA A 124 -30.37 -6.08 -48.46
N VAL A 125 -30.68 -7.27 -47.94
CA VAL A 125 -30.59 -8.54 -48.66
C VAL A 125 -31.78 -9.44 -48.35
N PHE A 126 -32.42 -9.96 -49.39
CA PHE A 126 -33.33 -11.10 -49.29
C PHE A 126 -32.66 -12.35 -49.86
N VAL A 127 -32.60 -13.41 -49.06
CA VAL A 127 -32.10 -14.74 -49.45
C VAL A 127 -33.28 -15.70 -49.53
N SER A 128 -33.61 -16.14 -50.75
CA SER A 128 -34.69 -17.10 -50.98
C SER A 128 -34.30 -18.54 -50.57
N SER A 129 -35.27 -19.46 -50.64
CA SER A 129 -35.10 -20.86 -50.20
C SER A 129 -34.00 -21.66 -50.92
N ASN A 130 -33.54 -21.18 -52.08
CA ASN A 130 -32.44 -21.78 -52.84
C ASN A 130 -31.21 -20.85 -52.95
N GLY A 131 -31.18 -19.76 -52.19
CA GLY A 131 -30.06 -18.82 -52.12
C GLY A 131 -29.04 -19.21 -51.05
N ALA A 132 -27.76 -18.99 -51.35
CA ALA A 132 -26.67 -19.10 -50.38
C ALA A 132 -25.82 -17.83 -50.41
N LEU A 133 -25.82 -17.07 -49.31
CA LEU A 133 -25.07 -15.82 -49.19
C LEU A 133 -23.79 -16.02 -48.39
N THR A 134 -22.66 -15.60 -48.95
CA THR A 134 -21.39 -15.47 -48.22
C THR A 134 -21.00 -14.00 -48.08
N LEU A 135 -20.69 -13.56 -46.87
CA LEU A 135 -20.22 -12.21 -46.57
C LEU A 135 -18.76 -12.22 -46.11
N SER A 136 -17.94 -11.28 -46.60
CA SER A 136 -16.56 -11.11 -46.14
C SER A 136 -16.13 -9.65 -46.23
N ASN A 137 -15.76 -9.03 -45.11
CA ASN A 137 -15.39 -7.61 -45.03
C ASN A 137 -16.53 -6.72 -45.55
N VAL A 138 -17.73 -6.94 -45.01
CA VAL A 138 -18.94 -6.22 -45.40
C VAL A 138 -19.45 -5.38 -44.24
N ALA A 139 -19.87 -4.15 -44.53
CA ALA A 139 -20.62 -3.32 -43.60
C ALA A 139 -22.07 -3.17 -44.08
N VAL A 140 -23.03 -3.28 -43.16
CA VAL A 140 -24.46 -3.07 -43.40
C VAL A 140 -25.00 -2.08 -42.36
N SER A 141 -25.50 -0.94 -42.81
CA SER A 141 -25.93 0.15 -41.92
C SER A 141 -27.19 0.87 -42.41
N ASN A 142 -28.01 1.40 -41.50
CA ASN A 142 -29.21 2.18 -41.83
C ASN A 142 -30.19 1.43 -42.74
N THR A 143 -30.59 0.23 -42.35
CA THR A 143 -31.43 -0.65 -43.19
C THR A 143 -32.79 -0.90 -42.54
N GLN A 144 -33.84 -1.00 -43.34
CA GLN A 144 -35.22 -1.08 -42.83
C GLN A 144 -36.05 -2.11 -43.58
N ALA A 145 -36.80 -2.93 -42.84
CA ALA A 145 -37.83 -3.81 -43.36
C ALA A 145 -39.21 -3.33 -42.90
N LYS A 146 -40.06 -2.87 -43.81
CA LYS A 146 -41.35 -2.24 -43.50
C LYS A 146 -42.50 -3.02 -44.10
N GLY A 147 -43.37 -3.58 -43.27
CA GLY A 147 -44.64 -4.14 -43.72
C GLY A 147 -45.52 -3.08 -44.39
N GLY A 148 -46.33 -3.50 -45.35
CA GLY A 148 -47.29 -2.64 -46.01
C GLY A 148 -48.45 -2.27 -45.10
N SER A 149 -48.87 -1.00 -45.14
CA SER A 149 -50.08 -0.53 -44.46
C SER A 149 -51.31 -0.60 -45.34
N VAL A 150 -52.45 -0.83 -44.72
CA VAL A 150 -53.75 -0.74 -45.38
C VAL A 150 -54.24 0.70 -45.36
N VAL A 151 -54.70 1.20 -46.52
CA VAL A 151 -55.27 2.54 -46.66
C VAL A 151 -56.72 2.44 -47.13
N SER A 152 -57.53 3.42 -46.75
CA SER A 152 -58.96 3.48 -47.10
C SER A 152 -59.15 3.60 -48.62
N ASN A 153 -60.07 2.80 -49.18
CA ASN A 153 -60.47 2.87 -50.58
C ASN A 153 -61.98 3.12 -50.71
N VAL A 154 -62.37 4.30 -51.21
CA VAL A 154 -63.80 4.64 -51.34
C VAL A 154 -64.32 4.11 -52.68
N GLY A 155 -64.92 2.92 -52.68
CA GLY A 155 -65.84 2.47 -53.75
C GLY A 155 -65.41 1.29 -54.64
N ASN A 156 -64.20 0.74 -54.54
CA ASN A 156 -63.72 -0.36 -55.40
C ASN A 156 -63.10 -1.53 -54.61
N ILE A 157 -63.23 -2.75 -55.13
CA ILE A 157 -62.59 -3.98 -54.60
C ILE A 157 -61.17 -4.08 -55.13
N SER A 158 -60.23 -4.43 -54.25
CA SER A 158 -58.80 -4.41 -54.54
C SER A 158 -58.13 -5.77 -54.34
N GLY A 159 -57.11 -6.04 -55.14
CA GLY A 159 -56.14 -7.10 -54.89
C GLY A 159 -55.22 -6.75 -53.72
N GLY A 160 -54.60 -7.75 -53.12
CA GLY A 160 -53.65 -7.60 -52.03
C GLY A 160 -52.33 -6.95 -52.45
N GLY A 161 -51.62 -6.36 -51.50
CA GLY A 161 -50.29 -5.77 -51.71
C GLY A 161 -49.21 -6.83 -51.99
N GLY A 162 -48.24 -6.51 -52.84
CA GLY A 162 -47.09 -7.39 -53.12
C GLY A 162 -45.91 -7.19 -52.16
N MET A 163 -44.92 -8.07 -52.23
CA MET A 163 -43.66 -7.96 -51.49
C MET A 163 -42.76 -6.92 -52.17
N GLY A 164 -42.82 -5.65 -51.75
CA GLY A 164 -42.03 -4.57 -52.35
C GLY A 164 -42.77 -3.60 -53.29
N GLY A 165 -44.10 -3.71 -53.49
CA GLY A 165 -44.82 -2.95 -54.53
C GLY A 165 -46.19 -2.38 -54.13
N LYS A 166 -46.52 -1.14 -54.52
CA LYS A 166 -47.81 -0.44 -54.23
C LYS A 166 -49.02 -1.07 -54.96
N SER A 167 -50.19 -1.13 -54.30
CA SER A 167 -51.48 -1.51 -54.94
C SER A 167 -52.19 -0.30 -55.58
N PHE A 168 -52.89 -0.50 -56.71
CA PHE A 168 -53.52 0.55 -57.53
C PHE A 168 -54.99 0.86 -57.18
N PRO A 169 -55.48 2.13 -57.25
CA PRO A 169 -56.85 2.49 -56.84
C PRO A 169 -57.96 2.35 -57.91
N THR A 170 -57.68 2.17 -59.21
CA THR A 170 -58.62 2.68 -60.24
C THR A 170 -59.43 1.70 -61.11
N THR A 171 -59.23 0.37 -61.11
CA THR A 171 -60.13 -0.61 -61.82
C THR A 171 -60.06 -2.02 -61.19
N PRO A 172 -61.00 -2.98 -61.45
CA PRO A 172 -61.11 -4.25 -60.71
C PRO A 172 -59.78 -5.01 -60.67
N ALA A 173 -59.15 -5.00 -59.49
CA ALA A 173 -57.70 -4.90 -59.39
C ALA A 173 -57.01 -6.25 -59.15
N GLY A 174 -55.98 -6.53 -59.95
CA GLY A 174 -55.01 -7.58 -59.67
C GLY A 174 -54.13 -7.23 -58.45
N GLY A 175 -53.51 -8.25 -57.85
CA GLY A 175 -52.57 -8.04 -56.75
C GLY A 175 -51.25 -7.40 -57.18
N GLY A 176 -50.56 -6.72 -56.26
CA GLY A 176 -49.22 -6.17 -56.49
C GLY A 176 -48.17 -7.27 -56.66
N GLY A 177 -47.09 -7.01 -57.41
CA GLY A 177 -45.99 -7.96 -57.66
C GLY A 177 -44.73 -7.70 -56.82
N LEU A 178 -43.67 -8.46 -57.10
CA LEU A 178 -42.34 -8.31 -56.49
C LEU A 178 -41.55 -7.19 -57.19
N PHE A 179 -41.05 -6.20 -56.45
CA PHE A 179 -40.30 -5.02 -56.94
C PHE A 179 -41.02 -4.01 -57.83
N VAL A 180 -42.27 -4.26 -58.23
CA VAL A 180 -42.96 -3.37 -59.17
C VAL A 180 -43.72 -2.29 -58.41
N GLY A 181 -43.15 -1.10 -58.35
CA GLY A 181 -43.91 0.14 -58.21
C GLY A 181 -43.89 0.86 -59.56
N SER A 182 -44.83 0.57 -60.46
CA SER A 182 -44.91 1.36 -61.70
C SER A 182 -45.60 2.69 -61.41
N ASP A 183 -44.87 3.78 -61.69
CA ASP A 183 -45.45 5.05 -62.10
C ASP A 183 -45.77 4.93 -63.60
N ASP A 184 -46.72 4.07 -63.95
CA ASP A 184 -47.25 4.04 -65.31
C ASP A 184 -48.74 4.36 -65.26
N ASN A 185 -49.07 5.52 -65.82
CA ASN A 185 -50.38 5.84 -66.39
C ASN A 185 -50.63 4.92 -67.61
N GLY A 186 -50.52 3.60 -67.43
CA GLY A 186 -50.86 2.58 -68.39
C GLY A 186 -52.16 1.95 -67.98
N SER A 187 -53.25 2.36 -68.62
CA SER A 187 -54.52 1.64 -68.56
C SER A 187 -54.33 0.18 -68.98
N GLY A 188 -54.55 -0.76 -68.06
CA GLY A 188 -54.94 -2.13 -68.43
C GLY A 188 -54.15 -3.27 -67.79
N THR A 189 -54.92 -4.29 -67.42
CA THR A 189 -54.57 -5.73 -67.35
C THR A 189 -53.67 -6.21 -66.20
N GLY A 190 -54.23 -7.08 -65.35
CA GLY A 190 -53.48 -7.79 -64.32
C GLY A 190 -52.58 -8.90 -64.86
N GLY A 191 -51.59 -9.29 -64.05
CA GLY A 191 -50.85 -10.56 -64.14
C GLY A 191 -49.99 -10.79 -65.40
N GLY A 192 -48.81 -10.17 -65.49
CA GLY A 192 -47.87 -10.40 -66.59
C GLY A 192 -48.43 -10.07 -68.00
N PRO A 193 -47.67 -10.29 -69.10
CA PRO A 193 -48.00 -9.76 -70.43
C PRO A 193 -49.26 -10.33 -71.11
N SER A 194 -50.13 -11.08 -70.42
CA SER A 194 -51.19 -11.87 -71.07
C SER A 194 -52.47 -12.12 -70.23
N GLY A 195 -52.81 -11.28 -69.25
CA GLY A 195 -54.08 -11.37 -68.51
C GLY A 195 -55.15 -10.40 -69.00
N GLY A 196 -56.15 -10.86 -69.75
CA GLY A 196 -57.15 -10.01 -70.43
C GLY A 196 -58.04 -9.13 -69.53
N VAL A 197 -58.43 -7.96 -70.06
CA VAL A 197 -59.56 -7.14 -69.58
C VAL A 197 -60.85 -7.75 -70.14
N HIS A 198 -61.91 -7.93 -69.34
CA HIS A 198 -63.23 -8.21 -69.92
C HIS A 198 -64.36 -7.37 -69.32
N ASN A 199 -65.06 -6.70 -70.24
CA ASN A 199 -66.23 -5.86 -70.03
C ASN A 199 -67.48 -6.73 -70.32
N GLY A 200 -68.33 -6.98 -69.33
CA GLY A 200 -69.77 -7.24 -69.55
C GLY A 200 -70.24 -8.62 -70.04
N GLY A 201 -69.60 -9.74 -69.68
CA GLY A 201 -70.22 -11.07 -69.86
C GLY A 201 -71.10 -11.49 -68.66
N ASN A 202 -72.32 -11.96 -68.88
CA ASN A 202 -73.29 -12.34 -67.83
C ASN A 202 -72.96 -13.62 -67.01
N GLY A 203 -71.80 -14.25 -67.20
CA GLY A 203 -71.39 -15.49 -66.51
C GLY A 203 -70.36 -15.28 -65.38
N PRO A 204 -70.22 -16.21 -64.42
CA PRO A 204 -69.19 -16.13 -63.37
C PRO A 204 -67.78 -16.27 -63.97
N GLN A 205 -66.85 -15.37 -63.59
CA GLN A 205 -65.46 -15.39 -64.04
C GLN A 205 -64.50 -15.34 -62.84
N THR A 206 -63.70 -16.40 -62.67
CA THR A 206 -62.67 -16.54 -61.64
C THR A 206 -61.33 -15.97 -62.12
N GLY A 207 -60.59 -15.31 -61.22
CA GLY A 207 -59.28 -14.75 -61.54
C GLY A 207 -58.19 -15.82 -61.74
N GLY A 208 -57.28 -15.58 -62.69
CA GLY A 208 -56.12 -16.45 -62.93
C GLY A 208 -55.05 -16.33 -61.84
N ALA A 209 -54.35 -17.41 -61.53
CA ALA A 209 -53.23 -17.41 -60.59
C ALA A 209 -52.01 -16.66 -61.15
N GLY A 210 -51.27 -15.96 -60.29
CA GLY A 210 -50.01 -15.32 -60.63
C GLY A 210 -48.86 -16.32 -60.73
N GLY A 211 -47.95 -16.11 -61.69
CA GLY A 211 -46.62 -16.73 -61.73
C GLY A 211 -45.62 -16.05 -60.79
N PHE A 212 -44.35 -16.49 -60.81
CA PHE A 212 -43.26 -15.87 -60.04
C PHE A 212 -43.24 -14.33 -60.21
N ALA A 213 -43.10 -13.60 -59.11
CA ALA A 213 -43.10 -12.13 -59.07
C ALA A 213 -44.40 -11.41 -59.50
N SER A 214 -45.50 -12.14 -59.75
CA SER A 214 -46.76 -11.56 -60.24
C SER A 214 -47.96 -11.80 -59.31
N GLY A 215 -48.86 -10.83 -59.23
CA GLY A 215 -50.10 -10.93 -58.46
C GLY A 215 -51.21 -11.69 -59.18
N GLY A 216 -52.21 -12.14 -58.42
CA GLY A 216 -53.37 -12.85 -58.94
C GLY A 216 -54.38 -11.92 -59.63
N GLY A 217 -55.10 -12.44 -60.62
CA GLY A 217 -56.15 -11.71 -61.35
C GLY A 217 -57.43 -11.54 -60.51
N GLY A 218 -58.21 -10.48 -60.75
CA GLY A 218 -59.49 -10.26 -60.07
C GLY A 218 -60.62 -11.16 -60.60
N GLY A 219 -61.64 -11.41 -59.78
CA GLY A 219 -62.86 -12.15 -60.14
C GLY A 219 -64.12 -11.28 -60.08
N SER A 220 -65.09 -11.50 -60.98
CA SER A 220 -66.33 -10.71 -61.03
C SER A 220 -67.54 -11.52 -61.53
N SER A 221 -68.72 -11.32 -60.92
CA SER A 221 -70.00 -11.80 -61.48
C SER A 221 -71.23 -10.98 -61.04
N ASN A 222 -72.31 -11.06 -61.81
CA ASN A 222 -73.61 -10.47 -61.47
C ASN A 222 -74.55 -11.40 -60.69
N GLY A 223 -74.19 -12.66 -60.41
CA GLY A 223 -75.10 -13.59 -59.72
C GLY A 223 -74.59 -14.98 -59.31
N GLY A 224 -73.42 -15.42 -59.79
CA GLY A 224 -72.81 -16.73 -59.42
C GLY A 224 -71.59 -16.59 -58.49
N PRO A 225 -71.12 -17.66 -57.84
CA PRO A 225 -69.94 -17.58 -56.99
C PRO A 225 -68.67 -17.28 -57.81
N VAL A 226 -67.78 -16.43 -57.28
CA VAL A 226 -66.46 -16.12 -57.90
C VAL A 226 -65.34 -16.02 -56.89
N ALA A 227 -64.13 -16.33 -57.35
CA ALA A 227 -62.91 -16.21 -56.59
C ALA A 227 -61.88 -15.35 -57.32
N GLY A 228 -61.11 -14.59 -56.56
CA GLY A 228 -59.88 -13.97 -57.05
C GLY A 228 -58.79 -15.02 -57.26
N GLY A 229 -57.87 -14.75 -58.17
CA GLY A 229 -56.71 -15.62 -58.41
C GLY A 229 -55.69 -15.51 -57.27
N ALA A 230 -55.00 -16.60 -56.96
CA ALA A 230 -53.91 -16.59 -55.99
C ALA A 230 -52.69 -15.80 -56.53
N GLY A 231 -51.98 -15.10 -55.65
CA GLY A 231 -50.70 -14.48 -55.99
C GLY A 231 -49.56 -15.49 -56.12
N GLY A 232 -48.60 -15.22 -57.00
CA GLY A 232 -47.34 -15.98 -57.06
C GLY A 232 -46.34 -15.50 -56.02
N PHE A 233 -45.09 -15.98 -56.07
CA PHE A 233 -44.05 -15.53 -55.13
C PHE A 233 -43.85 -14.01 -55.16
N GLY A 234 -44.02 -13.33 -54.02
CA GLY A 234 -44.01 -11.88 -53.90
C GLY A 234 -45.28 -11.17 -54.41
N GLY A 235 -46.27 -11.92 -54.90
CA GLY A 235 -47.51 -11.41 -55.49
C GLY A 235 -48.70 -11.43 -54.52
N GLY A 236 -49.49 -10.35 -54.51
CA GLY A 236 -50.77 -10.31 -53.77
C GLY A 236 -51.89 -11.09 -54.46
N GLY A 237 -52.90 -11.50 -53.70
CA GLY A 237 -54.09 -12.18 -54.23
C GLY A 237 -55.05 -11.22 -54.93
N GLY A 238 -55.77 -11.69 -55.95
CA GLY A 238 -56.76 -10.87 -56.67
C GLY A 238 -58.03 -10.62 -55.85
N GLY A 239 -58.66 -9.45 -56.01
CA GLY A 239 -59.96 -9.16 -55.38
C GLY A 239 -61.12 -9.88 -56.05
N ALA A 240 -62.27 -10.03 -55.36
CA ALA A 240 -63.47 -10.66 -55.90
C ALA A 240 -64.75 -9.86 -55.65
N ASN A 241 -65.58 -9.67 -56.70
CA ASN A 241 -66.90 -9.04 -56.61
C ASN A 241 -68.01 -9.97 -57.11
N ALA A 242 -69.08 -10.16 -56.36
CA ALA A 242 -70.22 -10.95 -56.85
C ALA A 242 -71.59 -10.41 -56.41
N GLY A 243 -72.61 -10.64 -57.24
CA GLY A 243 -74.01 -10.61 -56.79
C GLY A 243 -74.35 -11.75 -55.81
N GLY A 244 -73.67 -12.90 -55.93
CA GLY A 244 -73.73 -14.08 -55.03
C GLY A 244 -72.49 -14.17 -54.12
N SER A 245 -72.05 -15.37 -53.71
CA SER A 245 -70.86 -15.52 -52.84
C SER A 245 -69.53 -15.12 -53.51
N SER A 246 -68.58 -14.55 -52.76
CA SER A 246 -67.25 -14.19 -53.26
C SER A 246 -66.13 -14.55 -52.29
N THR A 247 -64.97 -14.91 -52.85
CA THR A 247 -63.77 -15.24 -52.08
C THR A 247 -62.56 -14.50 -52.66
N GLY A 248 -61.85 -13.75 -51.82
CA GLY A 248 -60.61 -13.10 -52.22
C GLY A 248 -59.54 -14.13 -52.57
N GLY A 249 -58.67 -13.81 -53.52
CA GLY A 249 -57.53 -14.67 -53.84
C GLY A 249 -56.52 -14.70 -52.69
N GLN A 250 -55.89 -15.84 -52.47
CA GLN A 250 -54.80 -15.98 -51.49
C GLN A 250 -53.58 -15.17 -51.94
N GLY A 251 -52.88 -14.54 -50.99
CA GLY A 251 -51.56 -13.97 -51.24
C GLY A 251 -50.51 -15.06 -51.47
N GLY A 252 -49.54 -14.81 -52.35
CA GLY A 252 -48.34 -15.64 -52.44
C GLY A 252 -47.32 -15.26 -51.35
N TYR A 253 -46.13 -15.87 -51.35
CA TYR A 253 -45.10 -15.58 -50.34
C TYR A 253 -44.80 -14.07 -50.27
N GLY A 254 -45.00 -13.42 -49.11
CA GLY A 254 -44.84 -11.97 -48.95
C GLY A 254 -45.99 -11.11 -49.49
N GLY A 255 -47.02 -11.70 -50.11
CA GLY A 255 -48.18 -11.01 -50.67
C GLY A 255 -49.40 -11.06 -49.76
N GLY A 256 -50.16 -9.96 -49.72
CA GLY A 256 -51.42 -9.87 -48.97
C GLY A 256 -52.59 -10.55 -49.70
N GLY A 257 -53.62 -10.91 -48.94
CA GLY A 257 -54.85 -11.51 -49.46
C GLY A 257 -55.78 -10.50 -50.14
N GLY A 258 -56.51 -10.95 -51.16
CA GLY A 258 -57.48 -10.14 -51.89
C GLY A 258 -58.73 -9.82 -51.04
N SER A 259 -59.34 -8.66 -51.27
CA SER A 259 -60.62 -8.31 -50.65
C SER A 259 -61.80 -8.97 -51.41
N ALA A 260 -62.90 -9.24 -50.70
CA ALA A 260 -64.09 -9.85 -51.31
C ALA A 260 -65.36 -9.05 -51.00
N ASN A 261 -66.24 -8.88 -52.00
CA ASN A 261 -67.53 -8.21 -51.87
C ASN A 261 -68.68 -9.06 -52.42
N SER A 262 -69.80 -9.10 -51.69
CA SER A 262 -71.04 -9.72 -52.12
C SER A 262 -72.26 -8.82 -51.87
N ALA A 263 -73.15 -8.68 -52.86
CA ALA A 263 -74.43 -7.95 -52.77
C ALA A 263 -75.63 -8.81 -52.30
N GLY A 264 -75.39 -9.95 -51.63
CA GLY A 264 -76.46 -10.83 -51.13
C GLY A 264 -76.06 -12.25 -50.68
N GLY A 265 -74.77 -12.61 -50.68
CA GLY A 265 -74.23 -13.92 -50.28
C GLY A 265 -73.04 -13.82 -49.31
N THR A 266 -72.25 -14.90 -49.18
CA THR A 266 -71.05 -14.91 -48.31
C THR A 266 -69.88 -14.17 -48.95
N SER A 267 -69.15 -13.37 -48.19
CA SER A 267 -67.95 -12.64 -48.63
C SER A 267 -66.81 -12.96 -47.67
N SER A 268 -65.84 -13.72 -48.18
CA SER A 268 -64.65 -14.17 -47.43
C SER A 268 -63.40 -13.52 -48.01
N GLY A 269 -62.68 -12.76 -47.19
CA GLY A 269 -61.38 -12.23 -47.58
C GLY A 269 -60.38 -13.37 -47.87
N GLY A 270 -59.45 -13.14 -48.80
CA GLY A 270 -58.36 -14.08 -49.05
C GLY A 270 -57.35 -14.04 -47.90
N ASP A 271 -56.78 -15.18 -47.56
CA ASP A 271 -55.65 -15.29 -46.64
C ASP A 271 -54.40 -14.64 -47.25
N GLY A 272 -53.58 -14.03 -46.39
CA GLY A 272 -52.25 -13.57 -46.79
C GLY A 272 -51.27 -14.74 -46.90
N GLY A 273 -50.29 -14.64 -47.80
CA GLY A 273 -49.14 -15.55 -47.78
C GLY A 273 -48.17 -15.18 -46.65
N PHE A 274 -47.03 -15.86 -46.52
CA PHE A 274 -46.03 -15.59 -45.47
C PHE A 274 -45.76 -14.06 -45.32
N GLY A 275 -46.00 -13.49 -44.14
CA GLY A 275 -45.84 -12.05 -43.90
C GLY A 275 -46.87 -11.12 -44.55
N GLY A 276 -47.78 -11.61 -45.38
CA GLY A 276 -48.85 -10.83 -45.99
C GLY A 276 -50.09 -10.74 -45.10
N GLY A 277 -50.72 -9.57 -45.03
CA GLY A 277 -51.96 -9.37 -44.29
C GLY A 277 -53.15 -10.07 -44.93
N GLY A 278 -54.14 -10.41 -44.10
CA GLY A 278 -55.40 -11.00 -44.56
C GLY A 278 -56.29 -9.99 -45.28
N GLY A 279 -57.03 -10.43 -46.28
CA GLY A 279 -58.00 -9.64 -47.02
C GLY A 279 -59.26 -9.34 -46.19
N GLY A 280 -59.89 -8.20 -46.45
CA GLY A 280 -61.19 -7.85 -45.86
C GLY A 280 -62.34 -8.60 -46.53
N GLY A 281 -63.33 -9.01 -45.73
CA GLY A 281 -64.59 -9.61 -46.18
C GLY A 281 -65.76 -9.22 -45.28
N LEU A 282 -66.99 -9.24 -45.79
CA LEU A 282 -68.17 -8.88 -44.98
C LEU A 282 -68.51 -9.96 -43.97
N THR A 283 -68.49 -11.23 -44.39
CA THR A 283 -68.93 -12.36 -43.56
C THR A 283 -67.78 -13.05 -42.85
N SER A 284 -66.59 -13.07 -43.44
CA SER A 284 -65.39 -13.65 -42.83
C SER A 284 -64.13 -12.92 -43.29
N ALA A 285 -63.24 -12.66 -42.35
CA ALA A 285 -61.93 -12.09 -42.64
C ALA A 285 -60.99 -13.16 -43.19
N GLY A 286 -60.11 -12.76 -44.11
CA GLY A 286 -58.94 -13.57 -44.46
C GLY A 286 -57.95 -13.59 -43.30
N THR A 287 -57.32 -14.73 -43.06
CA THR A 287 -56.25 -14.86 -42.07
C THR A 287 -54.98 -14.19 -42.58
N GLY A 288 -54.26 -13.51 -41.70
CA GLY A 288 -52.93 -13.02 -42.00
C GLY A 288 -51.95 -14.20 -42.07
N GLY A 289 -50.97 -14.11 -42.98
CA GLY A 289 -49.82 -15.00 -42.92
C GLY A 289 -48.97 -14.75 -41.67
N PHE A 290 -47.92 -15.54 -41.51
CA PHE A 290 -47.01 -15.45 -40.36
C PHE A 290 -46.62 -14.00 -40.05
N GLY A 291 -46.84 -13.57 -38.81
CA GLY A 291 -46.48 -12.24 -38.32
C GLY A 291 -47.28 -11.09 -38.94
N ALA A 292 -48.27 -11.36 -39.79
CA ALA A 292 -49.14 -10.35 -40.39
C ALA A 292 -50.49 -10.25 -39.67
N GLY A 293 -51.18 -9.15 -39.90
CA GLY A 293 -52.52 -8.93 -39.34
C GLY A 293 -53.58 -9.71 -40.11
N ASN A 294 -54.55 -10.27 -39.38
CA ASN A 294 -55.78 -10.77 -39.99
C ASN A 294 -56.57 -9.61 -40.62
N GLY A 295 -57.40 -9.91 -41.63
CA GLY A 295 -58.44 -8.98 -42.06
C GLY A 295 -59.49 -8.77 -40.96
N GLY A 296 -60.37 -7.79 -41.13
CA GLY A 296 -61.56 -7.55 -40.32
C GLY A 296 -62.82 -8.04 -41.03
N SER A 297 -63.87 -8.28 -40.24
CA SER A 297 -65.22 -8.65 -40.72
C SER A 297 -66.30 -7.82 -40.01
N GLY A 298 -67.50 -7.70 -40.61
CA GLY A 298 -68.69 -7.18 -39.89
C GLY A 298 -68.99 -5.66 -39.93
N GLY A 299 -68.64 -4.92 -40.99
CA GLY A 299 -69.00 -3.51 -41.16
C GLY A 299 -69.51 -3.16 -42.58
N THR A 300 -70.07 -1.95 -42.76
CA THR A 300 -70.72 -1.46 -44.01
C THR A 300 -69.79 -1.27 -45.22
N GLY A 301 -68.65 -1.98 -45.31
CA GLY A 301 -67.75 -1.88 -46.46
C GLY A 301 -66.54 -2.82 -46.39
N TYR A 302 -66.12 -3.29 -47.56
CA TYR A 302 -65.06 -4.27 -47.89
C TYR A 302 -63.62 -3.77 -47.63
N ASN A 303 -63.47 -2.77 -46.77
CA ASN A 303 -62.22 -2.06 -46.50
C ASN A 303 -61.70 -2.42 -45.12
N SER A 304 -61.27 -3.67 -44.92
CA SER A 304 -60.87 -4.18 -43.61
C SER A 304 -59.63 -5.07 -43.70
N GLY A 305 -58.64 -4.72 -44.53
CA GLY A 305 -57.43 -5.50 -44.67
C GLY A 305 -56.54 -5.50 -43.42
N GLY A 306 -55.77 -6.57 -43.24
CA GLY A 306 -54.69 -6.64 -42.27
C GLY A 306 -53.36 -6.07 -42.80
N GLY A 307 -52.54 -5.54 -41.90
CA GLY A 307 -51.20 -5.03 -42.21
C GLY A 307 -50.16 -6.13 -42.43
N GLY A 308 -49.13 -5.85 -43.23
CA GLY A 308 -48.05 -6.81 -43.53
C GLY A 308 -46.93 -6.85 -42.49
N LEU A 309 -46.13 -7.91 -42.50
CA LEU A 309 -44.94 -8.11 -41.67
C LEU A 309 -43.76 -7.25 -42.15
N GLY A 310 -43.02 -6.66 -41.21
CA GLY A 310 -41.65 -6.20 -41.45
C GLY A 310 -40.66 -7.17 -40.80
N ALA A 311 -39.77 -7.79 -41.58
CA ALA A 311 -38.78 -8.72 -41.01
C ALA A 311 -37.40 -8.68 -41.67
N GLY A 312 -36.36 -8.83 -40.86
CA GLY A 312 -34.97 -8.80 -41.32
C GLY A 312 -34.58 -7.41 -41.80
N GLY A 313 -34.43 -6.45 -40.88
CA GLY A 313 -34.13 -5.06 -41.22
C GLY A 313 -32.89 -4.93 -42.11
N ALA A 314 -31.87 -5.75 -41.88
CA ALA A 314 -30.75 -5.94 -42.81
C ALA A 314 -30.97 -7.15 -43.72
N ILE A 315 -31.06 -8.36 -43.16
CA ILE A 315 -31.06 -9.61 -43.93
C ILE A 315 -32.29 -10.44 -43.58
N PHE A 316 -33.01 -10.89 -44.61
CA PHE A 316 -34.06 -11.90 -44.46
C PHE A 316 -33.63 -13.19 -45.17
N VAL A 317 -33.78 -14.32 -44.48
CA VAL A 317 -33.45 -15.65 -44.99
C VAL A 317 -34.71 -16.51 -44.95
N GLN A 318 -35.19 -16.90 -46.13
CA GLN A 318 -36.30 -17.84 -46.28
C GLN A 318 -35.87 -19.26 -45.88
N SER A 319 -36.80 -20.09 -45.43
CA SER A 319 -36.53 -21.51 -45.13
C SER A 319 -35.87 -22.20 -46.34
N GLY A 320 -34.74 -22.86 -46.10
CA GLY A 320 -33.87 -23.47 -47.12
C GLY A 320 -32.68 -22.61 -47.54
N GLY A 321 -32.76 -21.28 -47.37
CA GLY A 321 -31.67 -20.36 -47.63
C GLY A 321 -30.56 -20.42 -46.58
N THR A 322 -29.35 -20.01 -46.93
CA THR A 322 -28.19 -20.03 -46.03
C THR A 322 -27.42 -18.73 -46.04
N VAL A 323 -26.80 -18.40 -44.91
CA VAL A 323 -25.90 -17.25 -44.75
C VAL A 323 -24.64 -17.71 -44.02
N THR A 324 -23.47 -17.34 -44.54
CA THR A 324 -22.17 -17.58 -43.89
C THR A 324 -21.33 -16.31 -43.95
N VAL A 325 -20.60 -16.01 -42.88
CA VAL A 325 -19.70 -14.87 -42.78
C VAL A 325 -18.28 -15.41 -42.68
N GLN A 326 -17.40 -15.11 -43.63
CA GLN A 326 -16.03 -15.66 -43.66
C GLN A 326 -14.94 -14.70 -43.16
N GLY A 327 -15.22 -13.39 -43.19
CA GLY A 327 -14.29 -12.32 -42.79
C GLY A 327 -14.95 -11.33 -41.83
N ASP A 328 -14.52 -10.07 -41.87
CA ASP A 328 -15.11 -9.03 -41.02
C ASP A 328 -16.57 -8.73 -41.43
N LEU A 329 -17.41 -8.43 -40.45
CA LEU A 329 -18.79 -7.99 -40.68
C LEU A 329 -19.17 -6.92 -39.65
N SER A 330 -19.79 -5.84 -40.10
CA SER A 330 -20.42 -4.87 -39.21
C SER A 330 -21.86 -4.67 -39.64
N GLN A 331 -22.81 -5.20 -38.86
CA GLN A 331 -24.25 -4.97 -39.05
C GLN A 331 -24.74 -4.05 -37.93
N THR A 332 -25.21 -2.87 -38.29
CA THR A 332 -25.66 -1.83 -37.35
C THR A 332 -26.87 -1.06 -37.88
N ALA A 333 -27.61 -0.40 -36.99
CA ALA A 333 -28.72 0.50 -37.35
C ALA A 333 -29.75 -0.12 -38.32
N GLY A 334 -30.06 -1.40 -38.11
CA GLY A 334 -31.16 -2.12 -38.74
C GLY A 334 -32.48 -1.88 -38.00
N SER A 335 -33.60 -1.89 -38.73
CA SER A 335 -34.94 -1.71 -38.15
C SER A 335 -36.01 -2.52 -38.88
N ALA A 336 -37.03 -2.94 -38.15
CA ALA A 336 -38.19 -3.62 -38.70
C ALA A 336 -39.47 -2.92 -38.23
N PHE A 337 -40.47 -2.82 -39.10
CA PHE A 337 -41.76 -2.18 -38.81
C PHE A 337 -42.91 -3.01 -39.35
N GLY A 338 -43.89 -3.31 -38.50
CA GLY A 338 -45.15 -3.90 -38.94
C GLY A 338 -46.03 -2.88 -39.67
N GLY A 339 -46.74 -3.34 -40.68
CA GLY A 339 -47.74 -2.55 -41.39
C GLY A 339 -49.02 -2.38 -40.58
N THR A 340 -49.72 -1.27 -40.76
CA THR A 340 -50.98 -1.00 -40.04
C THR A 340 -52.16 -1.65 -40.76
N GLY A 341 -53.02 -2.35 -40.02
CA GLY A 341 -54.33 -2.78 -40.52
C GLY A 341 -55.33 -1.62 -40.58
N PHE A 342 -56.52 -1.88 -41.12
CA PHE A 342 -57.58 -0.87 -41.22
C PHE A 342 -58.96 -1.46 -40.88
N ASN A 343 -59.83 -0.66 -40.25
CA ASN A 343 -61.25 -0.97 -39.96
C ASN A 343 -61.51 -2.41 -39.46
N GLY A 344 -60.90 -2.76 -38.31
CA GLY A 344 -61.01 -4.09 -37.71
C GLY A 344 -59.98 -5.12 -38.19
N GLY A 345 -59.18 -4.81 -39.21
CA GLY A 345 -57.99 -5.57 -39.56
C GLY A 345 -56.84 -5.36 -38.56
N GLY A 346 -56.10 -6.43 -38.27
CA GLY A 346 -54.95 -6.40 -37.37
C GLY A 346 -53.72 -5.74 -37.98
N ASN A 347 -52.81 -5.27 -37.13
CA ASN A 347 -51.49 -4.82 -37.54
C ASN A 347 -50.56 -6.01 -37.79
N GLY A 348 -49.60 -5.84 -38.69
CA GLY A 348 -48.47 -6.75 -38.81
C GLY A 348 -47.42 -6.51 -37.73
N SER A 349 -46.51 -7.46 -37.58
CA SER A 349 -45.42 -7.47 -36.59
C SER A 349 -44.12 -6.90 -37.17
N ALA A 350 -43.18 -6.62 -36.28
CA ALA A 350 -41.80 -6.25 -36.60
C ALA A 350 -40.85 -7.27 -35.98
N LEU A 351 -40.13 -8.05 -36.80
CA LEU A 351 -39.31 -9.17 -36.33
C LEU A 351 -37.88 -9.10 -36.87
N GLY A 352 -36.88 -9.23 -36.00
CA GLY A 352 -35.46 -9.24 -36.40
C GLY A 352 -35.04 -7.93 -37.07
N SER A 353 -34.71 -6.92 -36.27
CA SER A 353 -34.22 -5.63 -36.78
C SER A 353 -32.88 -5.76 -37.53
N GLY A 354 -32.06 -6.77 -37.21
CA GLY A 354 -30.85 -7.12 -37.95
C GLY A 354 -31.13 -8.22 -38.96
N ILE A 355 -31.13 -9.47 -38.49
CA ILE A 355 -31.26 -10.66 -39.32
C ILE A 355 -32.52 -11.44 -38.92
N PHE A 356 -33.29 -11.89 -39.91
CA PHE A 356 -34.42 -12.78 -39.69
C PHE A 356 -34.24 -14.08 -40.49
N PHE A 357 -34.45 -15.21 -39.82
CA PHE A 357 -34.53 -16.53 -40.44
C PHE A 357 -35.94 -17.09 -40.32
N GLN A 358 -36.50 -17.49 -41.45
CA GLN A 358 -37.62 -18.41 -41.47
C GLN A 358 -37.06 -19.83 -41.26
N GLY A 359 -37.27 -20.39 -40.08
CA GLY A 359 -36.86 -21.73 -39.72
C GLY A 359 -37.80 -22.82 -40.24
N THR A 360 -37.56 -24.05 -39.82
CA THR A 360 -38.41 -25.20 -40.15
C THR A 360 -38.45 -26.11 -38.95
N SER A 361 -39.65 -26.50 -38.52
CA SER A 361 -39.82 -27.35 -37.34
C SER A 361 -38.94 -28.60 -37.42
N GLY A 362 -38.14 -28.84 -36.39
CA GLY A 362 -37.25 -30.00 -36.28
C GLY A 362 -35.98 -29.94 -37.13
N THR A 363 -35.68 -28.83 -37.80
CA THR A 363 -34.43 -28.64 -38.56
C THR A 363 -33.62 -27.47 -38.00
N THR A 364 -32.36 -27.72 -37.63
CA THR A 364 -31.42 -26.69 -37.17
C THR A 364 -30.64 -26.12 -38.35
N THR A 365 -30.75 -24.81 -38.59
CA THR A 365 -29.98 -24.11 -39.64
C THR A 365 -28.82 -23.35 -38.99
N ALA A 366 -27.60 -23.47 -39.53
CA ALA A 366 -26.45 -22.76 -38.99
C ALA A 366 -26.24 -21.39 -39.64
N LEU A 367 -26.03 -20.35 -38.83
CA LEU A 367 -25.38 -19.10 -39.24
C LEU A 367 -23.92 -19.15 -38.80
N GLY A 368 -23.04 -19.41 -39.76
CA GLY A 368 -21.62 -19.61 -39.53
C GLY A 368 -20.81 -18.31 -39.61
N PHE A 369 -19.93 -18.11 -38.64
CA PHE A 369 -18.93 -17.05 -38.59
C PHE A 369 -17.53 -17.68 -38.64
N GLY A 370 -16.75 -17.31 -39.65
CA GLY A 370 -15.37 -17.73 -39.89
C GLY A 370 -14.37 -16.88 -39.11
N ALA A 371 -13.15 -16.74 -39.64
CA ALA A 371 -12.13 -15.90 -39.03
C ALA A 371 -12.45 -14.40 -39.20
N GLY A 372 -12.03 -13.56 -38.26
CA GLY A 372 -12.20 -12.10 -38.32
C GLY A 372 -13.06 -11.54 -37.18
N ASN A 373 -13.39 -10.25 -37.29
CA ASN A 373 -14.18 -9.50 -36.33
C ASN A 373 -15.58 -9.23 -36.90
N GLN A 374 -16.59 -9.81 -36.26
CA GLN A 374 -17.98 -9.69 -36.67
C GLN A 374 -18.82 -9.04 -35.58
N THR A 375 -19.56 -8.00 -35.91
CA THR A 375 -20.49 -7.31 -35.02
C THR A 375 -21.88 -7.39 -35.61
N ILE A 376 -22.82 -7.96 -34.84
CA ILE A 376 -24.25 -7.87 -35.09
C ILE A 376 -24.86 -7.06 -33.96
N ALA A 377 -25.13 -5.79 -34.24
CA ALA A 377 -25.62 -4.87 -33.22
C ALA A 377 -27.12 -5.01 -32.96
N ASP A 378 -27.85 -5.49 -33.95
CA ASP A 378 -29.31 -5.56 -33.94
C ASP A 378 -29.83 -6.99 -33.75
N THR A 379 -31.15 -7.15 -33.67
CA THR A 379 -31.78 -8.44 -33.31
C THR A 379 -31.66 -9.46 -34.43
N ILE A 380 -31.13 -10.63 -34.11
CA ILE A 380 -31.25 -11.88 -34.86
C ILE A 380 -32.49 -12.63 -34.34
N ALA A 381 -33.41 -12.94 -35.26
CA ALA A 381 -34.66 -13.64 -34.97
C ALA A 381 -34.81 -14.91 -35.81
N ASP A 382 -35.36 -15.96 -35.21
CA ASP A 382 -35.78 -17.17 -35.92
C ASP A 382 -37.23 -17.56 -35.58
N TYR A 383 -37.99 -17.98 -36.59
CA TYR A 383 -39.38 -18.41 -36.41
C TYR A 383 -39.73 -19.48 -37.43
N ILE A 384 -40.54 -20.48 -37.06
CA ILE A 384 -40.93 -21.59 -37.96
C ILE A 384 -41.75 -21.07 -39.16
N GLY A 385 -42.55 -20.02 -38.95
CA GLY A 385 -43.26 -19.35 -40.03
C GLY A 385 -44.61 -19.98 -40.39
N SER A 386 -45.23 -20.73 -39.48
CA SER A 386 -46.55 -21.33 -39.65
C SER A 386 -47.67 -20.32 -39.31
N GLY A 387 -48.74 -20.30 -40.11
CA GLY A 387 -49.64 -19.14 -40.30
C GLY A 387 -50.39 -18.58 -39.09
N GLY A 388 -50.94 -17.37 -39.26
CA GLY A 388 -51.69 -16.61 -38.25
C GLY A 388 -50.86 -15.53 -37.51
N SER A 389 -51.55 -14.67 -36.76
CA SER A 389 -50.98 -13.53 -36.01
C SER A 389 -50.30 -13.91 -34.68
N ASN A 390 -50.04 -15.20 -34.41
CA ASN A 390 -49.60 -15.66 -33.10
C ASN A 390 -48.07 -15.69 -32.95
N ALA A 391 -47.58 -15.00 -31.92
CA ALA A 391 -46.18 -14.94 -31.48
C ALA A 391 -45.65 -16.24 -30.82
N ALA A 392 -46.43 -17.32 -30.80
CA ALA A 392 -46.07 -18.59 -30.16
C ALA A 392 -45.21 -19.53 -31.04
N ASP A 393 -44.87 -19.10 -32.26
CA ASP A 393 -44.17 -19.88 -33.28
C ASP A 393 -42.62 -19.76 -33.20
N GLN A 394 -42.12 -19.52 -31.97
CA GLN A 394 -40.70 -19.49 -31.63
C GLN A 394 -40.15 -20.92 -31.69
N GLY A 395 -39.07 -21.15 -32.44
CA GLY A 395 -38.54 -22.51 -32.66
C GLY A 395 -37.92 -22.74 -34.03
N GLY A 396 -37.44 -21.68 -34.70
CA GLY A 396 -36.77 -21.80 -35.99
C GLY A 396 -35.42 -22.53 -35.90
N SER A 397 -34.91 -22.74 -34.69
CA SER A 397 -33.70 -23.49 -34.33
C SER A 397 -32.45 -23.04 -35.11
N VAL A 398 -32.26 -21.73 -35.33
CA VAL A 398 -31.01 -21.21 -35.89
C VAL A 398 -29.90 -21.29 -34.84
N ALA A 399 -28.83 -21.99 -35.19
CA ALA A 399 -27.63 -22.08 -34.38
C ALA A 399 -26.59 -21.08 -34.88
N ILE A 400 -26.01 -20.31 -33.94
CA ILE A 400 -24.86 -19.45 -34.23
C ILE A 400 -23.59 -20.28 -34.03
N THR A 401 -22.66 -20.26 -34.99
CA THR A 401 -21.37 -20.96 -34.84
C THR A 401 -20.20 -20.06 -35.21
N LYS A 402 -19.32 -19.78 -34.25
CA LYS A 402 -18.04 -19.11 -34.49
C LYS A 402 -16.94 -20.18 -34.61
N SER A 403 -16.44 -20.36 -35.82
CA SER A 403 -15.72 -21.58 -36.20
C SER A 403 -14.26 -21.61 -35.79
N THR A 404 -13.53 -20.48 -35.91
CA THR A 404 -12.11 -20.33 -35.49
C THR A 404 -11.74 -18.85 -35.41
N GLY A 405 -10.94 -18.41 -34.44
CA GLY A 405 -10.14 -17.16 -34.45
C GLY A 405 -10.86 -15.80 -34.59
N GLY A 406 -10.53 -14.80 -33.78
CA GLY A 406 -11.14 -13.45 -33.87
C GLY A 406 -12.45 -13.31 -33.09
N THR A 407 -13.13 -12.17 -33.22
CA THR A 407 -14.21 -11.76 -32.30
C THR A 407 -15.60 -11.78 -32.93
N LEU A 408 -16.57 -12.42 -32.27
CA LEU A 408 -18.00 -12.27 -32.55
C LEU A 408 -18.65 -11.42 -31.46
N THR A 409 -19.16 -10.24 -31.82
CA THR A 409 -19.92 -9.34 -30.94
C THR A 409 -21.40 -9.44 -31.23
N LEU A 410 -22.18 -9.84 -30.22
CA LEU A 410 -23.64 -9.85 -30.25
C LEU A 410 -24.14 -8.85 -29.22
N SER A 411 -24.77 -7.76 -29.68
CA SER A 411 -25.32 -6.72 -28.78
C SER A 411 -26.81 -6.48 -28.94
N GLY A 412 -27.47 -7.10 -29.92
CA GLY A 412 -28.93 -7.11 -30.03
C GLY A 412 -29.58 -8.02 -28.98
N ALA A 413 -30.87 -7.80 -28.68
CA ALA A 413 -31.66 -8.74 -27.87
C ALA A 413 -32.17 -9.86 -28.78
N ASN A 414 -31.37 -10.91 -28.92
CA ASN A 414 -31.60 -11.97 -29.89
C ASN A 414 -32.69 -12.94 -29.43
N THR A 415 -33.38 -13.54 -30.39
CA THR A 415 -34.50 -14.47 -30.13
C THR A 415 -34.31 -15.86 -30.75
N TYR A 416 -33.17 -16.10 -31.42
CA TYR A 416 -32.87 -17.42 -31.98
C TYR A 416 -32.81 -18.51 -30.90
N SER A 417 -33.15 -19.73 -31.31
CA SER A 417 -33.42 -20.85 -30.39
C SER A 417 -32.45 -22.02 -30.53
N GLY A 418 -31.63 -22.07 -31.60
CA GLY A 418 -30.70 -23.17 -31.85
C GLY A 418 -29.40 -23.15 -31.03
N GLY A 419 -29.20 -22.11 -30.20
CA GLY A 419 -28.02 -21.93 -29.36
C GLY A 419 -26.82 -21.28 -30.06
N THR A 420 -25.75 -21.07 -29.29
CA THR A 420 -24.50 -20.45 -29.75
C THR A 420 -23.33 -21.38 -29.49
N THR A 421 -22.51 -21.65 -30.50
CA THR A 421 -21.27 -22.43 -30.38
C THR A 421 -20.07 -21.55 -30.70
N ILE A 422 -19.10 -21.49 -29.77
CA ILE A 422 -17.83 -20.78 -29.95
C ILE A 422 -16.70 -21.81 -29.90
N ASN A 423 -15.97 -21.95 -30.99
CA ASN A 423 -14.87 -22.90 -31.10
C ASN A 423 -13.51 -22.25 -30.80
N GLU A 424 -12.49 -23.09 -30.68
CA GLU A 424 -11.17 -22.75 -30.17
C GLU A 424 -10.53 -21.51 -30.84
N GLY A 425 -9.87 -20.70 -30.01
CA GLY A 425 -9.16 -19.49 -30.41
C GLY A 425 -10.06 -18.29 -30.74
N ALA A 426 -11.38 -18.41 -30.60
CA ALA A 426 -12.33 -17.32 -30.82
C ALA A 426 -12.71 -16.58 -29.53
N THR A 427 -13.14 -15.33 -29.71
CA THR A 427 -13.70 -14.48 -28.66
C THR A 427 -15.18 -14.22 -28.95
N LEU A 428 -16.02 -14.35 -27.94
CA LEU A 428 -17.42 -13.91 -27.95
C LEU A 428 -17.57 -12.66 -27.08
N VAL A 429 -18.15 -11.59 -27.60
CA VAL A 429 -18.54 -10.40 -26.85
C VAL A 429 -20.05 -10.37 -26.71
N VAL A 430 -20.53 -10.35 -25.47
CA VAL A 430 -21.94 -10.34 -25.09
C VAL A 430 -22.31 -8.94 -24.61
N GLY A 431 -23.19 -8.26 -25.34
CA GLY A 431 -23.57 -6.87 -25.05
C GLY A 431 -24.77 -6.67 -24.13
N ASN A 432 -25.60 -7.70 -23.92
CA ASN A 432 -26.75 -7.67 -23.00
C ASN A 432 -27.22 -9.09 -22.67
N GLY A 433 -28.13 -9.23 -21.69
CA GLY A 433 -28.62 -10.53 -21.20
C GLY A 433 -29.42 -11.38 -22.21
N GLY A 434 -29.96 -10.78 -23.27
CA GLY A 434 -30.65 -11.46 -24.36
C GLY A 434 -29.78 -11.70 -25.61
N ALA A 435 -28.49 -11.36 -25.57
CA ALA A 435 -27.63 -11.43 -26.75
C ALA A 435 -27.38 -12.86 -27.27
N LEU A 436 -27.60 -13.89 -26.45
CA LEU A 436 -27.36 -15.29 -26.81
C LEU A 436 -28.61 -16.04 -27.28
N GLY A 437 -29.74 -15.35 -27.41
CA GLY A 437 -31.02 -16.01 -27.68
C GLY A 437 -31.47 -16.88 -26.50
N SER A 438 -32.25 -17.92 -26.79
CA SER A 438 -32.83 -18.81 -25.76
C SER A 438 -32.15 -20.18 -25.66
N GLY A 439 -31.32 -20.56 -26.64
CA GLY A 439 -30.60 -21.84 -26.64
C GLY A 439 -29.32 -21.83 -25.79
N ALA A 440 -28.71 -22.99 -25.57
CA ALA A 440 -27.47 -23.10 -24.79
C ALA A 440 -26.26 -22.42 -25.47
N LEU A 441 -25.28 -22.02 -24.66
CA LEU A 441 -23.96 -21.58 -25.10
C LEU A 441 -22.96 -22.73 -24.96
N MET A 442 -22.42 -23.21 -26.08
CA MET A 442 -21.37 -24.20 -26.14
C MET A 442 -20.01 -23.53 -26.37
N LEU A 443 -19.08 -23.71 -25.44
CA LEU A 443 -17.71 -23.21 -25.52
C LEU A 443 -16.79 -24.40 -25.77
N ASN A 444 -16.27 -24.51 -27.00
CA ASN A 444 -15.38 -25.57 -27.43
C ASN A 444 -13.94 -25.07 -27.48
N GLY A 445 -13.31 -25.01 -26.31
CA GLY A 445 -11.99 -24.44 -26.05
C GLY A 445 -10.80 -25.18 -26.64
N GLY A 446 -10.91 -26.48 -26.90
CA GLY A 446 -9.82 -27.28 -27.46
C GLY A 446 -8.50 -27.06 -26.71
N THR A 447 -7.42 -26.74 -27.43
CA THR A 447 -6.09 -26.47 -26.82
C THR A 447 -5.80 -24.99 -26.58
N THR A 448 -6.37 -24.10 -27.38
CA THR A 448 -6.08 -22.65 -27.32
C THR A 448 -7.06 -21.86 -26.46
N GLY A 449 -8.07 -22.51 -25.90
CA GLY A 449 -9.13 -21.89 -25.10
C GLY A 449 -10.14 -21.09 -25.94
N VAL A 450 -11.14 -20.57 -25.25
CA VAL A 450 -12.15 -19.62 -25.78
C VAL A 450 -12.26 -18.46 -24.81
N THR A 451 -12.51 -17.25 -25.30
CA THR A 451 -12.76 -16.08 -24.45
C THR A 451 -14.20 -15.62 -24.56
N VAL A 452 -14.88 -15.40 -23.44
CA VAL A 452 -16.19 -14.75 -23.37
C VAL A 452 -16.01 -13.42 -22.64
N THR A 453 -16.36 -12.31 -23.31
CA THR A 453 -16.30 -10.97 -22.74
C THR A 453 -17.70 -10.40 -22.59
N PHE A 454 -18.05 -9.99 -21.39
CA PHE A 454 -19.30 -9.31 -21.10
C PHE A 454 -19.05 -7.79 -21.07
N ASN A 455 -19.89 -7.05 -21.79
CA ASN A 455 -19.80 -5.59 -21.92
C ASN A 455 -21.01 -4.95 -21.24
N GLY A 456 -20.90 -4.63 -19.95
CA GLY A 456 -22.00 -4.15 -19.11
C GLY A 456 -22.44 -5.14 -18.03
N SER A 457 -23.38 -4.67 -17.19
CA SER A 457 -23.94 -5.44 -16.08
C SER A 457 -25.32 -6.01 -16.41
N PHE A 458 -25.47 -7.34 -16.39
CA PHE A 458 -26.72 -8.04 -16.72
C PHE A 458 -26.70 -9.50 -16.23
N SER A 459 -27.84 -10.19 -16.38
CA SER A 459 -27.93 -11.63 -16.15
C SER A 459 -27.98 -12.41 -17.47
N VAL A 460 -27.35 -13.58 -17.51
CA VAL A 460 -27.41 -14.53 -18.62
C VAL A 460 -28.15 -15.78 -18.14
N GLY A 461 -29.26 -16.09 -18.83
CA GLY A 461 -30.14 -17.22 -18.52
C GLY A 461 -29.79 -18.51 -19.23
N ASN A 462 -28.91 -18.46 -20.23
CA ASN A 462 -28.54 -19.60 -21.05
C ASN A 462 -27.72 -20.60 -20.24
N ASP A 463 -28.02 -21.89 -20.38
CA ASP A 463 -27.12 -22.95 -19.94
C ASP A 463 -25.82 -22.87 -20.73
N ILE A 464 -24.70 -23.11 -20.06
CA ILE A 464 -23.38 -23.02 -20.66
C ILE A 464 -22.70 -24.38 -20.54
N VAL A 465 -22.23 -24.92 -21.67
CA VAL A 465 -21.47 -26.16 -21.73
C VAL A 465 -20.04 -25.81 -22.15
N ALA A 466 -19.09 -25.96 -21.24
CA ALA A 466 -17.68 -25.65 -21.46
C ALA A 466 -16.86 -26.93 -21.64
N THR A 467 -16.17 -27.04 -22.78
CA THR A 467 -15.11 -28.00 -23.03
C THR A 467 -13.82 -27.23 -23.31
N GLY A 468 -12.67 -27.68 -22.82
CA GLY A 468 -11.46 -26.83 -22.71
C GLY A 468 -11.68 -25.67 -21.71
N ASP A 469 -10.68 -24.83 -21.48
CA ASP A 469 -10.71 -23.88 -20.36
C ASP A 469 -11.13 -22.47 -20.82
N PRO A 470 -12.45 -22.12 -20.85
CA PRO A 470 -12.87 -20.79 -21.24
C PRO A 470 -12.45 -19.74 -20.22
N THR A 471 -12.03 -18.59 -20.75
CA THR A 471 -11.79 -17.38 -19.97
C THR A 471 -13.01 -16.46 -20.00
N TYR A 472 -13.51 -16.11 -18.83
CA TYR A 472 -14.62 -15.17 -18.63
C TYR A 472 -14.07 -13.81 -18.22
N ASN A 473 -14.31 -12.81 -19.07
CA ASN A 473 -13.92 -11.42 -18.88
C ASN A 473 -15.16 -10.58 -18.51
N VAL A 474 -15.15 -9.99 -17.33
CA VAL A 474 -16.13 -8.99 -16.90
C VAL A 474 -15.41 -7.65 -16.75
N GLN A 475 -15.89 -6.60 -17.40
CA GLN A 475 -15.24 -5.29 -17.34
C GLN A 475 -15.16 -4.75 -15.91
N THR A 476 -14.09 -4.00 -15.60
CA THR A 476 -13.92 -3.39 -14.28
C THR A 476 -15.12 -2.52 -13.90
N GLY A 477 -15.74 -2.82 -12.76
CA GLY A 477 -16.94 -2.12 -12.27
C GLY A 477 -18.26 -2.77 -12.66
N ASP A 478 -18.26 -3.70 -13.62
CA ASP A 478 -19.46 -4.44 -14.01
C ASP A 478 -19.69 -5.70 -13.17
N THR A 479 -20.94 -6.14 -13.14
CA THR A 479 -21.38 -7.39 -12.51
C THR A 479 -22.24 -8.20 -13.48
N VAL A 480 -21.85 -9.44 -13.74
CA VAL A 480 -22.57 -10.36 -14.63
C VAL A 480 -23.03 -11.57 -13.85
N ASN A 481 -24.33 -11.87 -13.89
CA ASN A 481 -24.90 -13.03 -13.20
C ASN A 481 -25.25 -14.15 -14.17
N LEU A 482 -24.54 -15.27 -14.06
CA LEU A 482 -24.85 -16.51 -14.76
C LEU A 482 -25.88 -17.28 -13.93
N THR A 483 -27.12 -17.29 -14.43
CA THR A 483 -28.26 -17.96 -13.80
C THR A 483 -28.52 -19.35 -14.38
N GLY A 484 -28.12 -19.59 -15.63
CA GLY A 484 -28.12 -20.91 -16.25
C GLY A 484 -27.04 -21.82 -15.66
N VAL A 485 -27.17 -23.13 -15.87
CA VAL A 485 -26.23 -24.12 -15.35
C VAL A 485 -24.94 -24.10 -16.19
N LEU A 486 -23.79 -23.92 -15.54
CA LEU A 486 -22.49 -24.13 -16.15
C LEU A 486 -22.06 -25.60 -15.98
N SER A 487 -21.78 -26.29 -17.08
CA SER A 487 -21.49 -27.73 -17.13
C SER A 487 -20.34 -28.04 -18.10
N GLY A 488 -19.93 -29.31 -18.19
CA GLY A 488 -18.89 -29.77 -19.11
C GLY A 488 -17.58 -30.17 -18.41
N THR A 489 -16.49 -30.28 -19.18
CA THR A 489 -15.18 -30.76 -18.69
C THR A 489 -14.14 -29.66 -18.54
N GLY A 490 -14.45 -28.44 -18.99
CA GLY A 490 -13.55 -27.29 -18.94
C GLY A 490 -13.41 -26.67 -17.56
N ASP A 491 -12.28 -26.01 -17.33
CA ASP A 491 -12.11 -25.15 -16.17
C ASP A 491 -12.90 -23.83 -16.32
N VAL A 492 -13.35 -23.26 -15.20
CA VAL A 492 -13.90 -21.91 -15.17
C VAL A 492 -12.79 -20.93 -14.84
N VAL A 493 -12.32 -20.18 -15.84
CA VAL A 493 -11.24 -19.19 -15.66
C VAL A 493 -11.82 -17.79 -15.58
N VAL A 494 -11.85 -17.20 -14.38
CA VAL A 494 -12.19 -15.78 -14.17
C VAL A 494 -10.93 -14.95 -14.30
N ASN A 495 -10.93 -14.09 -15.30
CA ASN A 495 -9.81 -13.21 -15.58
C ASN A 495 -9.80 -11.99 -14.66
N GLY A 496 -8.64 -11.34 -14.53
CA GLY A 496 -8.57 -9.95 -14.08
C GLY A 496 -7.32 -9.24 -14.55
N GLN A 497 -6.92 -9.49 -15.81
CA GLN A 497 -6.00 -8.60 -16.51
C GLN A 497 -6.58 -7.18 -16.59
N SER A 498 -5.71 -6.19 -16.76
CA SER A 498 -6.09 -4.77 -16.72
C SER A 498 -7.31 -4.47 -17.62
N GLY A 499 -8.38 -3.96 -17.00
CA GLY A 499 -9.67 -3.68 -17.67
C GLY A 499 -10.78 -4.70 -17.40
N TYR A 500 -10.47 -5.89 -16.86
CA TYR A 500 -11.42 -6.98 -16.62
C TYR A 500 -11.53 -7.40 -15.15
N ALA A 501 -11.43 -6.47 -14.21
CA ALA A 501 -11.50 -6.76 -12.78
C ALA A 501 -12.95 -6.69 -12.22
N GLY A 502 -13.95 -7.01 -13.05
CA GLY A 502 -15.36 -7.03 -12.65
C GLY A 502 -15.76 -8.24 -11.81
N THR A 503 -17.08 -8.38 -11.57
CA THR A 503 -17.64 -9.49 -10.79
C THR A 503 -18.41 -10.46 -11.68
N LEU A 504 -17.98 -11.72 -11.71
CA LEU A 504 -18.76 -12.83 -12.25
C LEU A 504 -19.53 -13.49 -11.12
N VAL A 505 -20.86 -13.51 -11.21
CA VAL A 505 -21.74 -14.17 -10.25
C VAL A 505 -22.19 -15.50 -10.81
N LEU A 506 -22.04 -16.57 -10.03
CA LEU A 506 -22.64 -17.86 -10.32
C LEU A 506 -23.82 -18.07 -9.37
N SER A 507 -25.04 -18.11 -9.91
CA SER A 507 -26.26 -18.32 -9.11
C SER A 507 -26.97 -19.66 -9.38
N GLY A 508 -26.67 -20.30 -10.51
CA GLY A 508 -27.13 -21.65 -10.84
C GLY A 508 -26.30 -22.75 -10.17
N THR A 509 -26.88 -23.95 -10.04
CA THR A 509 -26.18 -25.15 -9.56
C THR A 509 -25.28 -25.70 -10.66
N ASN A 510 -24.03 -25.27 -10.68
CA ASN A 510 -23.05 -25.62 -11.70
C ASN A 510 -22.49 -27.04 -11.48
N THR A 511 -22.23 -27.74 -12.58
CA THR A 511 -21.88 -29.17 -12.61
C THR A 511 -20.67 -29.48 -13.49
N TYR A 512 -19.91 -28.46 -13.91
CA TYR A 512 -18.66 -28.67 -14.64
C TYR A 512 -17.68 -29.49 -13.81
N SER A 513 -16.91 -30.34 -14.48
CA SER A 513 -15.98 -31.29 -13.86
C SER A 513 -14.52 -30.81 -13.84
N GLY A 514 -14.21 -29.76 -14.60
CA GLY A 514 -12.94 -29.04 -14.50
C GLY A 514 -12.81 -28.24 -13.20
N GLY A 515 -11.66 -27.61 -13.01
CA GLY A 515 -11.36 -26.73 -11.89
C GLY A 515 -11.97 -25.33 -12.01
N THR A 516 -11.80 -24.55 -10.95
CA THR A 516 -12.08 -23.11 -10.96
C THR A 516 -10.76 -22.34 -10.82
N ILE A 517 -10.51 -21.38 -11.69
CA ILE A 517 -9.34 -20.52 -11.63
C ILE A 517 -9.79 -19.06 -11.50
N VAL A 518 -9.42 -18.42 -10.40
CA VAL A 518 -9.67 -16.99 -10.16
C VAL A 518 -8.34 -16.24 -10.31
N SER A 519 -8.03 -15.85 -11.54
CA SER A 519 -6.79 -15.14 -11.87
C SER A 519 -6.82 -13.66 -11.46
N GLY A 520 -8.00 -13.06 -11.42
CA GLY A 520 -8.25 -11.68 -11.00
C GLY A 520 -9.76 -11.41 -10.88
N GLY A 521 -10.16 -10.14 -10.71
CA GLY A 521 -11.57 -9.77 -10.53
C GLY A 521 -12.21 -10.43 -9.30
N THR A 522 -13.54 -10.57 -9.31
CA THR A 522 -14.29 -11.30 -8.28
C THR A 522 -15.13 -12.41 -8.90
N LEU A 523 -14.99 -13.64 -8.38
CA LEU A 523 -15.96 -14.71 -8.55
C LEU A 523 -16.86 -14.75 -7.31
N PHE A 524 -18.14 -14.46 -7.48
CA PHE A 524 -19.13 -14.41 -6.41
C PHE A 524 -20.15 -15.54 -6.56
N LEU A 525 -20.41 -16.27 -5.48
CA LEU A 525 -21.47 -17.29 -5.44
C LEU A 525 -22.70 -16.71 -4.77
N SER A 526 -23.88 -16.99 -5.30
CA SER A 526 -25.15 -16.57 -4.69
C SER A 526 -26.22 -17.63 -4.86
N GLY A 527 -27.25 -17.64 -4.00
CA GLY A 527 -28.36 -18.58 -4.11
C GLY A 527 -27.90 -20.05 -4.13
N ALA A 528 -28.14 -20.73 -5.25
CA ALA A 528 -27.77 -22.13 -5.47
C ALA A 528 -26.42 -22.32 -6.19
N GLY A 529 -25.61 -21.26 -6.26
CA GLY A 529 -24.29 -21.21 -6.88
C GLY A 529 -23.31 -22.26 -6.33
N THR A 530 -22.68 -23.02 -7.22
CA THR A 530 -21.62 -23.99 -6.87
C THR A 530 -20.36 -23.82 -7.71
N LEU A 531 -19.22 -24.27 -7.20
CA LEU A 531 -17.92 -24.32 -7.89
C LEU A 531 -17.72 -25.60 -8.74
N GLY A 532 -18.80 -26.14 -9.30
CA GLY A 532 -18.77 -27.36 -10.10
C GLY A 532 -18.70 -28.65 -9.26
N ALA A 533 -18.05 -29.68 -9.82
CA ALA A 533 -17.95 -31.00 -9.20
C ALA A 533 -17.09 -30.98 -7.93
N ALA A 534 -17.46 -31.79 -6.93
CA ALA A 534 -16.72 -31.93 -5.68
C ALA A 534 -15.27 -32.46 -5.87
N THR A 535 -14.96 -33.08 -7.01
CA THR A 535 -13.61 -33.52 -7.38
C THR A 535 -12.76 -32.42 -8.02
N GLY A 536 -13.34 -31.25 -8.29
CA GLY A 536 -12.65 -30.12 -8.89
C GLY A 536 -11.63 -29.49 -7.95
N THR A 537 -10.61 -28.86 -8.54
CA THR A 537 -9.64 -28.05 -7.82
C THR A 537 -9.93 -26.58 -8.05
N THR A 538 -9.93 -25.77 -7.00
CA THR A 538 -10.06 -24.32 -7.11
C THR A 538 -8.70 -23.66 -6.89
N THR A 539 -8.28 -22.73 -7.76
CA THR A 539 -7.04 -21.97 -7.62
C THR A 539 -7.33 -20.48 -7.65
N VAL A 540 -6.84 -19.74 -6.65
CA VAL A 540 -7.06 -18.30 -6.50
C VAL A 540 -5.71 -17.58 -6.54
N PHE A 541 -5.36 -17.00 -7.69
CA PHE A 541 -4.04 -16.37 -7.91
C PHE A 541 -4.00 -14.91 -7.44
N GLY A 542 -4.87 -14.05 -7.97
CA GLY A 542 -4.84 -12.62 -7.64
C GLY A 542 -6.22 -12.00 -7.51
N GLY A 543 -7.28 -12.74 -7.84
CA GLY A 543 -8.66 -12.28 -7.69
C GLY A 543 -9.24 -12.66 -6.34
N THR A 544 -10.54 -12.43 -6.21
CA THR A 544 -11.29 -12.78 -5.02
C THR A 544 -12.34 -13.84 -5.31
N LEU A 545 -12.30 -14.93 -4.57
CA LEU A 545 -13.38 -15.89 -4.47
C LEU A 545 -14.26 -15.54 -3.27
N ASP A 546 -15.46 -15.04 -3.53
CA ASP A 546 -16.47 -14.74 -2.52
C ASP A 546 -17.54 -15.83 -2.54
N LEU A 547 -17.60 -16.62 -1.47
CA LEU A 547 -18.55 -17.73 -1.37
C LEU A 547 -19.98 -17.26 -1.06
N GLY A 548 -20.20 -15.97 -0.77
CA GLY A 548 -21.53 -15.36 -0.61
C GLY A 548 -22.44 -16.02 0.43
N GLY A 549 -21.85 -16.60 1.47
CA GLY A 549 -22.52 -17.35 2.53
C GLY A 549 -22.88 -18.79 2.16
N THR A 550 -22.59 -19.23 0.93
CA THR A 550 -22.80 -20.61 0.49
C THR A 550 -21.75 -21.55 1.10
N THR A 551 -22.01 -22.86 1.04
CA THR A 551 -21.03 -23.90 1.40
C THR A 551 -20.60 -24.65 0.15
N GLN A 552 -19.29 -24.75 -0.08
CA GLN A 552 -18.72 -25.38 -1.27
C GLN A 552 -17.91 -26.62 -0.91
N ILE A 553 -17.98 -27.64 -1.75
CA ILE A 553 -17.17 -28.87 -1.65
C ILE A 553 -16.24 -28.91 -2.85
N GLN A 554 -14.95 -29.12 -2.60
CA GLN A 554 -13.90 -29.22 -3.63
C GLN A 554 -12.84 -30.24 -3.20
N ALA A 555 -12.07 -30.78 -4.14
CA ALA A 555 -10.97 -31.69 -3.80
C ALA A 555 -9.84 -30.96 -3.08
N SER A 556 -9.55 -29.73 -3.51
CA SER A 556 -8.57 -28.83 -2.89
C SER A 556 -8.77 -27.39 -3.33
N VAL A 557 -8.29 -26.46 -2.51
CA VAL A 557 -8.17 -25.05 -2.87
C VAL A 557 -6.72 -24.59 -2.77
N ASN A 558 -6.17 -24.07 -3.86
CA ASN A 558 -4.84 -23.50 -3.94
C ASN A 558 -4.93 -21.97 -3.87
N LEU A 559 -4.47 -21.36 -2.79
CA LEU A 559 -4.44 -19.92 -2.60
C LEU A 559 -3.02 -19.40 -2.92
N ALA A 560 -2.89 -18.61 -3.97
CA ALA A 560 -1.61 -18.19 -4.54
C ALA A 560 -1.54 -16.67 -4.81
N GLY A 561 -2.04 -15.87 -3.86
CA GLY A 561 -1.93 -14.40 -3.83
C GLY A 561 -3.25 -13.65 -3.70
N GLY A 562 -4.38 -14.27 -4.06
CA GLY A 562 -5.71 -13.66 -4.02
C GLY A 562 -6.40 -13.78 -2.66
N ALA A 563 -7.73 -13.74 -2.66
CA ALA A 563 -8.54 -13.82 -1.44
C ALA A 563 -9.67 -14.85 -1.54
N ILE A 564 -9.95 -15.58 -0.46
CA ILE A 564 -11.14 -16.43 -0.32
C ILE A 564 -11.91 -15.95 0.90
N ARG A 565 -13.23 -15.70 0.75
CA ARG A 565 -14.02 -15.14 1.83
C ARG A 565 -15.49 -15.54 1.88
N ASN A 566 -16.11 -15.25 3.02
CA ASN A 566 -17.56 -15.24 3.27
C ASN A 566 -18.29 -16.55 2.95
N GLY A 567 -17.99 -17.67 3.61
CA GLY A 567 -18.81 -18.87 3.43
C GLY A 567 -18.19 -20.14 4.01
N GLY A 568 -18.85 -21.27 3.76
CA GLY A 568 -18.37 -22.59 4.15
C GLY A 568 -17.52 -23.23 3.06
N LEU A 569 -16.43 -23.88 3.44
CA LEU A 569 -15.61 -24.66 2.52
C LEU A 569 -15.31 -26.03 3.14
N ASP A 570 -15.57 -27.08 2.37
CA ASP A 570 -15.24 -28.47 2.69
C ASP A 570 -14.14 -28.94 1.73
N ALA A 571 -12.93 -28.38 1.91
CA ALA A 571 -11.76 -28.69 1.12
C ALA A 571 -10.47 -28.27 1.85
N PRO A 572 -9.34 -28.98 1.67
CA PRO A 572 -8.05 -28.49 2.14
C PRO A 572 -7.62 -27.26 1.35
N ILE A 573 -7.26 -26.19 2.05
CA ILE A 573 -6.65 -24.98 1.50
C ILE A 573 -5.13 -25.10 1.61
N THR A 574 -4.42 -25.08 0.48
CA THR A 574 -2.96 -24.93 0.43
C THR A 574 -2.64 -23.50 0.01
N SER A 575 -1.94 -22.76 0.87
CA SER A 575 -1.63 -21.34 0.64
C SER A 575 -0.15 -21.10 0.43
N SER A 576 0.21 -20.54 -0.73
CA SER A 576 1.53 -19.94 -0.98
C SER A 576 1.50 -18.41 -0.85
N GLY A 577 0.43 -17.85 -0.29
CA GLY A 577 0.20 -16.43 -0.07
C GLY A 577 -1.23 -16.02 -0.41
N GLY A 578 -1.74 -14.95 0.18
CA GLY A 578 -3.10 -14.44 -0.05
C GLY A 578 -3.88 -14.19 1.24
N VAL A 579 -5.20 -14.09 1.13
CA VAL A 579 -6.11 -13.76 2.24
C VAL A 579 -7.13 -14.88 2.46
N VAL A 580 -7.35 -15.23 3.72
CA VAL A 580 -8.44 -16.10 4.18
C VAL A 580 -9.30 -15.30 5.15
N ASP A 581 -10.58 -15.09 4.82
CA ASP A 581 -11.45 -14.18 5.58
C ASP A 581 -12.88 -14.74 5.77
N GLY A 582 -13.21 -15.14 7.00
CA GLY A 582 -14.57 -15.58 7.32
C GLY A 582 -14.95 -16.93 6.70
N ILE A 583 -14.03 -17.90 6.70
CA ILE A 583 -14.27 -19.26 6.18
C ILE A 583 -14.72 -20.22 7.29
N GLY A 584 -15.84 -20.91 7.06
CA GLY A 584 -16.38 -22.00 7.90
C GLY A 584 -16.27 -23.37 7.23
N GLY A 585 -16.95 -24.38 7.78
CA GLY A 585 -17.02 -25.75 7.21
C GLY A 585 -15.96 -26.70 7.76
N THR A 586 -15.53 -27.66 6.94
CA THR A 586 -14.51 -28.67 7.30
C THR A 586 -13.13 -28.39 6.70
N ALA A 587 -12.93 -27.22 6.10
CA ALA A 587 -11.65 -26.81 5.56
C ALA A 587 -10.50 -26.91 6.57
N SER A 588 -9.31 -27.21 6.06
CA SER A 588 -8.04 -27.12 6.78
C SER A 588 -7.12 -26.16 6.04
N LEU A 589 -6.33 -25.35 6.74
CA LEU A 589 -5.40 -24.41 6.11
C LEU A 589 -3.96 -24.93 6.25
N THR A 590 -3.23 -25.09 5.14
CA THR A 590 -1.79 -25.38 5.14
C THR A 590 -1.04 -24.28 4.40
N THR A 591 -0.18 -23.52 5.08
CA THR A 591 0.71 -22.57 4.41
C THR A 591 2.00 -23.25 3.99
N THR A 592 2.45 -23.00 2.77
CA THR A 592 3.66 -23.61 2.18
C THR A 592 4.72 -22.57 1.80
N GLY A 593 4.33 -21.30 1.68
CA GLY A 593 5.20 -20.18 1.31
C GLY A 593 4.45 -18.84 1.33
N GLY A 594 5.15 -17.77 0.95
CA GLY A 594 4.59 -16.41 0.89
C GLY A 594 4.03 -15.92 2.22
N THR A 595 3.12 -14.94 2.15
CA THR A 595 2.42 -14.38 3.33
C THR A 595 0.93 -14.66 3.20
N THR A 596 0.38 -15.43 4.14
CA THR A 596 -1.06 -15.67 4.28
C THR A 596 -1.62 -14.80 5.38
N VAL A 597 -2.59 -13.96 5.05
CA VAL A 597 -3.26 -13.05 5.98
C VAL A 597 -4.62 -13.64 6.36
N VAL A 598 -4.85 -13.80 7.67
CA VAL A 598 -6.10 -14.29 8.23
C VAL A 598 -6.88 -13.12 8.79
N MET A 599 -8.06 -12.90 8.25
CA MET A 599 -9.00 -11.86 8.69
C MET A 599 -10.33 -12.49 9.11
N GLY A 600 -11.17 -11.70 9.78
CA GLY A 600 -12.51 -12.13 10.18
C GLY A 600 -12.52 -13.36 11.10
N SER A 601 -13.69 -13.98 11.22
CA SER A 601 -13.89 -15.18 12.05
C SER A 601 -13.84 -16.45 11.20
N ASN A 602 -12.70 -17.14 11.20
CA ASN A 602 -12.58 -18.41 10.50
C ASN A 602 -12.94 -19.55 11.45
N THR A 603 -14.06 -20.20 11.16
CA THR A 603 -14.71 -21.21 12.01
C THR A 603 -14.61 -22.61 11.42
N TYR A 604 -13.80 -22.80 10.38
CA TYR A 604 -13.54 -24.13 9.82
C TYR A 604 -12.98 -25.07 10.90
N SER A 605 -13.42 -26.32 10.85
CA SER A 605 -13.12 -27.33 11.88
C SER A 605 -11.82 -28.10 11.64
N GLY A 606 -11.25 -28.04 10.43
CA GLY A 606 -9.93 -28.59 10.15
C GLY A 606 -8.82 -27.77 10.81
N GLY A 607 -7.66 -28.40 11.01
CA GLY A 607 -6.51 -27.72 11.62
C GLY A 607 -5.82 -26.73 10.68
N THR A 608 -5.09 -25.80 11.27
CA THR A 608 -4.16 -24.90 10.57
C THR A 608 -2.73 -25.40 10.73
N THR A 609 -2.03 -25.60 9.62
CA THR A 609 -0.63 -26.02 9.58
C THR A 609 0.21 -24.95 8.88
N VAL A 610 1.19 -24.39 9.57
CA VAL A 610 2.16 -23.47 8.97
C VAL A 610 3.41 -24.27 8.64
N ASN A 611 3.50 -24.77 7.40
CA ASN A 611 4.60 -25.61 6.93
C ASN A 611 5.72 -24.81 6.24
N GLY A 612 5.45 -23.55 5.89
CA GLY A 612 6.38 -22.60 5.30
C GLY A 612 5.72 -21.23 5.14
N GLY A 613 6.53 -20.21 4.85
CA GLY A 613 6.05 -18.83 4.73
C GLY A 613 5.63 -18.21 6.07
N VAL A 614 4.85 -17.13 5.99
CA VAL A 614 4.35 -16.36 7.12
C VAL A 614 2.83 -16.46 7.19
N LEU A 615 2.28 -16.87 8.33
CA LEU A 615 0.87 -16.69 8.69
C LEU A 615 0.74 -15.46 9.59
N THR A 616 -0.11 -14.50 9.22
CA THR A 616 -0.32 -13.24 9.95
C THR A 616 -1.77 -12.78 9.85
N GLY A 617 -2.12 -11.64 10.46
CA GLY A 617 -3.47 -11.07 10.47
C GLY A 617 -4.07 -10.97 11.88
N ASP A 618 -5.21 -10.30 11.97
CA ASP A 618 -5.93 -9.99 13.20
C ASP A 618 -7.28 -10.72 13.33
N GLY A 619 -7.51 -11.72 12.48
CA GLY A 619 -8.66 -12.60 12.54
C GLY A 619 -8.59 -13.68 13.63
N SER A 620 -9.52 -14.63 13.54
CA SER A 620 -9.51 -15.86 14.33
C SER A 620 -9.48 -17.12 13.46
N LEU A 621 -8.90 -18.19 13.99
CA LEU A 621 -8.79 -19.51 13.36
C LEU A 621 -8.88 -20.64 14.39
N GLY A 622 -8.99 -21.90 13.95
CA GLY A 622 -9.05 -23.08 14.80
C GLY A 622 -7.70 -23.49 15.44
N ALA A 623 -7.54 -24.77 15.78
CA ALA A 623 -6.26 -25.27 16.31
C ALA A 623 -5.13 -25.14 15.27
N MET A 624 -3.92 -24.80 15.72
CA MET A 624 -2.81 -24.44 14.85
C MET A 624 -1.50 -25.17 15.22
N THR A 625 -0.76 -25.65 14.21
CA THR A 625 0.60 -26.19 14.36
C THR A 625 1.57 -25.47 13.43
N VAL A 626 2.71 -25.01 13.96
CA VAL A 626 3.78 -24.34 13.22
C VAL A 626 4.98 -25.28 13.10
N HIS A 627 5.32 -25.67 11.88
CA HIS A 627 6.46 -26.56 11.60
C HIS A 627 7.77 -25.79 11.41
N ALA A 628 8.88 -26.52 11.36
CA ALA A 628 10.19 -25.97 11.05
C ALA A 628 10.16 -25.20 9.71
N GLY A 629 10.70 -23.98 9.69
CA GLY A 629 10.67 -23.10 8.52
C GLY A 629 9.36 -22.30 8.33
N GLY A 630 8.32 -22.59 9.12
CA GLY A 630 7.11 -21.79 9.20
C GLY A 630 7.24 -20.62 10.17
N THR A 631 6.62 -19.49 9.85
CA THR A 631 6.57 -18.30 10.72
C THR A 631 5.13 -17.98 11.10
N PHE A 632 4.85 -17.85 12.39
CA PHE A 632 3.61 -17.28 12.88
C PHE A 632 3.86 -15.86 13.40
N ALA A 633 3.19 -14.89 12.79
CA ALA A 633 3.27 -13.48 13.13
C ALA A 633 1.88 -12.97 13.56
N PRO A 634 1.47 -13.13 14.83
CA PRO A 634 0.15 -12.70 15.27
C PRO A 634 -0.04 -11.19 15.12
N GLY A 635 -1.26 -10.79 14.76
CA GLY A 635 -1.63 -9.41 14.50
C GLY A 635 -1.42 -9.01 13.03
N ASN A 636 -1.83 -7.80 12.67
CA ASN A 636 -1.80 -7.30 11.29
C ASN A 636 -0.51 -6.52 10.94
N GLY A 637 0.57 -6.77 11.69
CA GLY A 637 1.85 -6.05 11.57
C GLY A 637 1.93 -4.76 12.40
N THR A 638 0.83 -4.32 13.03
CA THR A 638 0.81 -3.18 13.96
C THR A 638 0.98 -3.69 15.40
N PRO A 639 1.93 -3.17 16.20
CA PRO A 639 2.06 -3.52 17.62
C PRO A 639 0.73 -3.33 18.38
N GLY A 640 0.42 -4.24 19.31
CA GLY A 640 -0.85 -4.26 20.05
C GLY A 640 -2.01 -4.96 19.33
N SER A 641 -1.88 -5.28 18.03
CA SER A 641 -2.84 -6.15 17.34
C SER A 641 -2.63 -7.62 17.72
N ALA A 642 -3.67 -8.43 17.61
CA ALA A 642 -3.66 -9.82 18.05
C ALA A 642 -4.35 -10.75 17.06
N MET A 643 -3.94 -12.02 17.05
CA MET A 643 -4.67 -13.10 16.39
C MET A 643 -5.27 -14.03 17.43
N ALA A 644 -6.53 -14.45 17.24
CA ALA A 644 -7.18 -15.42 18.11
C ALA A 644 -7.05 -16.85 17.55
N VAL A 645 -6.56 -17.78 18.38
CA VAL A 645 -6.49 -19.21 18.12
C VAL A 645 -7.56 -19.90 18.96
N ASN A 646 -8.68 -20.21 18.34
CA ASN A 646 -9.83 -20.90 18.94
C ASN A 646 -9.58 -22.42 19.01
N GLY A 647 -8.46 -22.80 19.62
CA GLY A 647 -7.99 -24.16 19.78
C GLY A 647 -6.62 -24.18 20.45
N SER A 648 -5.91 -25.31 20.36
CA SER A 648 -4.52 -25.38 20.84
C SER A 648 -3.56 -24.83 19.79
N LEU A 649 -2.45 -24.23 20.24
CA LEU A 649 -1.34 -23.74 19.41
C LEU A 649 -0.11 -24.59 19.71
N ALA A 650 0.52 -25.19 18.70
CA ALA A 650 1.74 -25.96 18.86
C ALA A 650 2.83 -25.46 17.91
N PHE A 651 4.05 -25.30 18.42
CA PHE A 651 5.25 -25.02 17.64
C PHE A 651 6.17 -26.24 17.60
N GLN A 652 6.86 -26.45 16.49
CA GLN A 652 7.96 -27.39 16.35
C GLN A 652 9.31 -26.65 16.50
N SER A 653 10.37 -27.39 16.81
CA SER A 653 11.72 -26.84 16.77
C SER A 653 12.06 -26.35 15.36
N GLY A 654 12.66 -25.16 15.25
CA GLY A 654 12.95 -24.52 13.96
C GLY A 654 11.79 -23.70 13.38
N ALA A 655 10.63 -23.63 14.03
CA ALA A 655 9.59 -22.65 13.73
C ALA A 655 9.97 -21.26 14.26
N ILE A 656 9.34 -20.21 13.72
CA ILE A 656 9.53 -18.82 14.13
C ILE A 656 8.23 -18.25 14.69
N TYR A 657 8.31 -17.60 15.84
CA TYR A 657 7.25 -16.76 16.39
C TYR A 657 7.68 -15.29 16.29
N LEU A 658 7.06 -14.53 15.41
CA LEU A 658 7.45 -13.16 15.09
C LEU A 658 6.49 -12.16 15.73
N VAL A 659 7.02 -11.27 16.56
CA VAL A 659 6.23 -10.24 17.24
C VAL A 659 6.71 -8.84 16.88
N GLN A 660 5.76 -7.94 16.69
CA GLN A 660 6.00 -6.52 16.43
C GLN A 660 5.82 -5.75 17.73
N LEU A 661 6.77 -4.89 18.07
CA LEU A 661 6.77 -4.11 19.30
C LEU A 661 6.91 -2.62 19.01
N ASP A 662 6.24 -1.83 19.83
CA ASP A 662 6.53 -0.42 20.04
C ASP A 662 6.80 -0.17 21.54
N PRO A 663 7.15 1.06 21.96
CA PRO A 663 7.41 1.36 23.37
C PRO A 663 6.27 1.06 24.36
N SER A 664 5.06 0.79 23.88
CA SER A 664 3.84 0.63 24.68
C SER A 664 3.14 -0.73 24.54
N ALA A 665 3.30 -1.42 23.41
CA ALA A 665 2.57 -2.63 23.09
C ALA A 665 3.40 -3.62 22.27
N ALA A 666 3.03 -4.89 22.36
CA ALA A 666 3.49 -5.95 21.49
C ALA A 666 2.31 -6.60 20.78
N SER A 667 2.52 -7.09 19.56
CA SER A 667 1.56 -8.00 18.95
C SER A 667 1.57 -9.34 19.69
N TYR A 668 0.41 -9.98 19.81
CA TYR A 668 0.30 -11.20 20.62
C TYR A 668 -0.71 -12.21 20.07
N ALA A 669 -0.49 -13.48 20.36
CA ALA A 669 -1.46 -14.55 20.10
C ALA A 669 -2.35 -14.75 21.33
N SER A 670 -3.67 -14.83 21.12
CA SER A 670 -4.64 -15.20 22.14
C SER A 670 -5.17 -16.60 21.87
N VAL A 671 -4.83 -17.56 22.72
CA VAL A 671 -5.09 -18.99 22.51
C VAL A 671 -6.13 -19.46 23.54
N THR A 672 -7.21 -20.08 23.07
CA THR A 672 -8.25 -20.62 23.98
C THR A 672 -7.87 -22.00 24.55
N GLY A 673 -7.12 -22.80 23.77
CA GLY A 673 -6.56 -24.08 24.19
C GLY A 673 -5.18 -23.95 24.83
N ALA A 674 -4.42 -25.05 24.84
CA ALA A 674 -3.05 -25.07 25.34
C ALA A 674 -2.06 -24.55 24.28
N ALA A 675 -0.99 -23.89 24.73
CA ALA A 675 0.13 -23.48 23.89
C ALA A 675 1.38 -24.36 24.17
N GLN A 676 1.86 -25.08 23.15
CA GLN A 676 3.08 -25.90 23.21
C GLN A 676 4.20 -25.19 22.44
N LEU A 677 5.25 -24.73 23.11
CA LEU A 677 6.23 -23.80 22.52
C LEU A 677 7.38 -24.48 21.75
N GLY A 678 7.64 -25.76 22.02
CA GLY A 678 8.45 -26.65 21.19
C GLY A 678 9.89 -26.22 20.82
N GLY A 679 10.48 -25.25 21.52
CA GLY A 679 11.81 -24.73 21.20
C GLY A 679 11.86 -23.87 19.93
N ALA A 680 10.73 -23.31 19.48
CA ALA A 680 10.71 -22.33 18.38
C ALA A 680 11.46 -21.04 18.74
N THR A 681 11.94 -20.31 17.74
CA THR A 681 12.68 -19.06 17.93
C THR A 681 11.74 -17.87 17.94
N VAL A 682 11.86 -17.00 18.95
CA VAL A 682 11.17 -15.70 18.96
C VAL A 682 11.98 -14.68 18.16
N THR A 683 11.35 -14.04 17.19
CA THR A 683 11.88 -12.88 16.48
C THR A 683 11.10 -11.65 16.93
N ALA A 684 11.80 -10.70 17.55
CA ALA A 684 11.21 -9.48 18.08
C ALA A 684 11.64 -8.28 17.22
N ASN A 685 10.67 -7.70 16.53
CA ASN A 685 10.87 -6.52 15.70
C ASN A 685 10.44 -5.27 16.47
N PHE A 686 11.42 -4.43 16.80
CA PHE A 686 11.21 -3.20 17.55
C PHE A 686 11.04 -2.04 16.57
N ALA A 687 9.87 -1.39 16.59
CA ALA A 687 9.66 -0.11 15.92
C ALA A 687 10.64 0.96 16.47
N ALA A 688 10.95 1.97 15.67
CA ALA A 688 11.80 3.07 16.12
C ALA A 688 11.15 3.76 17.32
N GLY A 689 11.88 3.82 18.44
CA GLY A 689 11.35 4.35 19.67
C GLY A 689 12.26 4.07 20.85
N SER A 690 11.95 4.69 21.97
CA SER A 690 12.66 4.46 23.22
C SER A 690 11.86 3.53 24.10
N TYR A 691 12.38 2.34 24.31
CA TYR A 691 11.72 1.29 25.06
C TYR A 691 11.88 1.55 26.55
N VAL A 692 10.78 1.49 27.29
CA VAL A 692 10.77 1.78 28.72
C VAL A 692 9.98 0.76 29.52
N ALA A 693 9.19 -0.11 28.89
CA ALA A 693 8.50 -1.18 29.60
C ALA A 693 9.41 -2.40 29.81
N LYS A 694 9.39 -2.93 31.04
CA LYS A 694 10.17 -4.09 31.45
C LYS A 694 9.65 -5.41 30.88
N ARG A 695 8.36 -5.48 30.51
CA ARG A 695 7.69 -6.72 30.13
C ARG A 695 6.58 -6.47 29.12
N TYR A 696 6.54 -7.31 28.07
CA TYR A 696 5.46 -7.35 27.09
C TYR A 696 4.85 -8.75 27.06
N THR A 697 3.53 -8.86 27.20
CA THR A 697 2.82 -10.13 26.95
C THR A 697 2.81 -10.36 25.45
N ILE A 698 3.41 -11.47 25.02
CA ILE A 698 3.51 -11.82 23.61
C ILE A 698 2.66 -13.02 23.25
N LEU A 699 2.22 -13.83 24.20
CA LEU A 699 1.30 -14.94 23.99
C LEU A 699 0.49 -15.15 25.27
N THR A 700 -0.81 -15.38 25.14
CA THR A 700 -1.68 -15.81 26.24
C THR A 700 -2.46 -17.06 25.83
N ALA A 701 -2.58 -18.03 26.73
CA ALA A 701 -3.21 -19.34 26.49
C ALA A 701 -4.06 -19.77 27.69
N SER A 702 -5.40 -19.73 27.58
CA SER A 702 -6.28 -20.11 28.69
C SER A 702 -6.20 -21.60 29.05
N GLY A 703 -5.85 -22.47 28.11
CA GLY A 703 -5.59 -23.89 28.36
C GLY A 703 -4.19 -24.19 28.92
N GLY A 704 -3.37 -23.15 29.14
CA GLY A 704 -2.04 -23.21 29.74
C GLY A 704 -0.89 -23.24 28.73
N VAL A 705 0.30 -22.83 29.19
CA VAL A 705 1.56 -22.84 28.43
C VAL A 705 2.41 -24.04 28.84
N SER A 706 3.02 -24.72 27.86
CA SER A 706 3.91 -25.87 28.09
C SER A 706 5.13 -25.86 27.16
N GLY A 707 6.26 -26.35 27.69
CA GLY A 707 7.57 -26.18 27.05
C GLY A 707 8.05 -24.73 27.07
N THR A 708 9.15 -24.45 26.39
CA THR A 708 9.71 -23.10 26.25
C THR A 708 10.06 -22.81 24.80
N PHE A 709 10.12 -21.54 24.43
CA PHE A 709 10.81 -21.13 23.20
C PHE A 709 12.33 -21.34 23.35
N ASN A 710 13.06 -21.22 22.24
CA ASN A 710 14.51 -21.14 22.23
C ASN A 710 14.98 -19.97 23.12
N THR A 711 16.06 -20.18 23.87
CA THR A 711 16.65 -19.14 24.73
C THR A 711 17.24 -17.98 23.94
N THR A 712 17.60 -18.20 22.67
CA THR A 712 18.10 -17.15 21.77
C THR A 712 16.93 -16.43 21.10
N ILE A 713 16.83 -15.13 21.36
CA ILE A 713 15.86 -14.22 20.73
C ILE A 713 16.58 -13.47 19.61
N VAL A 714 15.97 -13.39 18.44
CA VAL A 714 16.47 -12.56 17.34
C VAL A 714 15.81 -11.19 17.44
N ASN A 715 16.56 -10.18 17.88
CA ASN A 715 16.06 -8.81 17.97
C ASN A 715 16.49 -8.02 16.73
N THR A 716 15.56 -7.29 16.12
CA THR A 716 15.89 -6.25 15.13
C THR A 716 15.55 -4.89 15.69
N SER A 717 16.49 -3.94 15.60
CA SER A 717 16.29 -2.54 16.05
C SER A 717 16.08 -2.33 17.56
N LEU A 718 16.50 -3.28 18.40
CA LEU A 718 16.54 -3.10 19.85
C LEU A 718 17.67 -2.10 20.23
N PRO A 719 17.42 -1.09 21.07
CA PRO A 719 18.47 -0.18 21.53
C PRO A 719 19.60 -0.92 22.28
N SER A 720 20.83 -0.44 22.15
CA SER A 720 22.07 -1.18 22.51
C SER A 720 22.20 -1.62 23.97
N ASN A 721 21.60 -0.88 24.91
CA ASN A 721 21.68 -1.19 26.34
C ASN A 721 20.50 -2.02 26.84
N PHE A 722 19.51 -2.28 25.98
CA PHE A 722 18.43 -3.21 26.31
C PHE A 722 18.81 -4.61 25.84
N HIS A 723 18.56 -5.57 26.72
CA HIS A 723 18.68 -6.98 26.45
C HIS A 723 17.31 -7.62 26.63
N SER A 724 16.91 -8.48 25.70
CA SER A 724 15.66 -9.21 25.82
C SER A 724 15.89 -10.60 26.40
N SER A 725 14.89 -11.08 27.14
CA SER A 725 14.80 -12.44 27.66
C SER A 725 13.33 -12.89 27.65
N LEU A 726 13.07 -14.18 27.82
CA LEU A 726 11.72 -14.72 27.90
C LEU A 726 11.42 -15.20 29.31
N SER A 727 10.22 -14.91 29.80
CA SER A 727 9.68 -15.52 31.01
C SER A 727 8.24 -16.02 30.79
N TYR A 728 7.78 -16.85 31.72
CA TYR A 728 6.57 -17.65 31.56
C TYR A 728 5.82 -17.71 32.88
N ASP A 729 4.50 -17.74 32.81
CA ASP A 729 3.66 -18.23 33.90
C ASP A 729 2.77 -19.40 33.43
N THR A 730 1.67 -19.68 34.14
CA THR A 730 0.77 -20.79 33.79
C THR A 730 0.09 -20.58 32.43
N ASN A 731 -0.17 -19.33 32.04
CA ASN A 731 -1.01 -18.97 30.90
C ASN A 731 -0.32 -18.05 29.90
N ASP A 732 0.73 -17.31 30.29
CA ASP A 732 1.32 -16.27 29.47
C ASP A 732 2.81 -16.51 29.16
N VAL A 733 3.22 -16.01 27.99
CA VAL A 733 4.62 -15.83 27.60
C VAL A 733 4.93 -14.34 27.55
N TYR A 734 6.02 -13.97 28.18
CA TYR A 734 6.48 -12.60 28.30
C TYR A 734 7.82 -12.39 27.59
N LEU A 735 7.94 -11.29 26.84
CA LEU A 735 9.21 -10.73 26.42
C LEU A 735 9.65 -9.69 27.45
N ASP A 736 10.67 -10.03 28.23
CA ASP A 736 11.24 -9.17 29.26
C ASP A 736 12.43 -8.37 28.70
N LEU A 737 12.44 -7.07 28.95
CA LEU A 737 13.57 -6.20 28.69
C LEU A 737 14.33 -5.92 29.99
N ALA A 738 15.64 -6.13 29.95
CA ALA A 738 16.58 -5.73 30.98
C ALA A 738 17.44 -4.58 30.46
N LEU A 739 17.55 -3.51 31.26
CA LEU A 739 18.53 -2.45 31.01
C LEU A 739 19.86 -2.87 31.61
N ASN A 740 20.93 -2.87 30.82
CA ASN A 740 22.28 -3.13 31.31
C ASN A 740 23.30 -2.34 30.47
N PHE A 741 24.08 -1.49 31.14
CA PHE A 741 25.15 -0.71 30.50
C PHE A 741 26.50 -1.45 30.46
N GLY A 742 26.58 -2.64 31.08
CA GLY A 742 27.82 -3.31 31.48
C GLY A 742 28.41 -4.36 30.54
N ILE A 743 27.95 -4.51 29.29
CA ILE A 743 28.59 -5.43 28.33
C ILE A 743 28.81 -4.75 26.97
N PRO A 744 30.04 -4.75 26.41
CA PRO A 744 31.22 -5.49 26.85
C PRO A 744 32.22 -4.60 27.62
N SER A 745 32.58 -5.05 28.82
CA SER A 745 33.82 -4.73 29.58
C SER A 745 34.61 -3.50 29.10
N GLY A 746 34.29 -2.33 29.64
CA GLY A 746 34.99 -1.10 29.29
C GLY A 746 34.55 0.16 30.04
N LEU A 747 33.48 0.10 30.84
CA LEU A 747 33.11 1.21 31.70
C LEU A 747 34.13 1.37 32.83
N ASN A 748 34.49 2.61 33.13
CA ASN A 748 35.28 2.95 34.30
C ASN A 748 34.42 3.00 35.57
N GLY A 749 35.04 3.10 36.75
CA GLY A 749 34.36 3.03 38.04
C GLY A 749 33.21 4.04 38.20
N ASN A 750 33.40 5.30 37.78
CA ASN A 750 32.35 6.32 37.82
C ASN A 750 31.20 6.02 36.86
N GLN A 751 31.50 5.65 35.61
CA GLN A 751 30.48 5.27 34.62
C GLN A 751 29.66 4.07 35.08
N GLN A 752 30.32 3.06 35.65
CA GLN A 752 29.67 1.87 36.17
C GLN A 752 28.70 2.20 37.31
N ARG A 753 29.12 3.03 38.28
CA ARG A 753 28.23 3.45 39.38
C ARG A 753 27.00 4.21 38.90
N VAL A 754 27.13 5.05 37.86
CA VAL A 754 25.98 5.75 37.24
C VAL A 754 25.08 4.74 36.52
N GLY A 755 25.66 3.85 35.70
CA GLY A 755 24.92 2.81 34.98
C GLY A 755 24.16 1.86 35.91
N ASP A 756 24.79 1.44 37.01
CA ASP A 756 24.18 0.60 38.05
C ASP A 756 23.01 1.33 38.74
N ALA A 757 23.17 2.62 39.07
CA ALA A 757 22.10 3.42 39.66
C ALA A 757 20.86 3.54 38.74
N LEU A 758 21.08 3.78 37.44
CA LEU A 758 20.00 3.83 36.44
C LEU A 758 19.35 2.44 36.25
N THR A 759 20.15 1.39 36.20
CA THR A 759 19.70 0.00 36.11
C THR A 759 18.85 -0.40 37.31
N ASN A 760 19.26 0.00 38.52
CA ASN A 760 18.52 -0.27 39.76
C ASN A 760 17.15 0.42 39.78
N VAL A 761 17.08 1.68 39.32
CA VAL A 761 15.79 2.39 39.20
C VAL A 761 14.87 1.72 38.17
N PHE A 762 15.40 1.33 37.02
CA PHE A 762 14.63 0.56 36.03
C PHE A 762 14.10 -0.76 36.61
N ASN A 763 14.96 -1.48 37.34
CA ASN A 763 14.60 -2.75 37.97
C ASN A 763 13.51 -2.61 39.04
N ALA A 764 13.57 -1.54 39.83
CA ALA A 764 12.61 -1.25 40.90
C ALA A 764 11.26 -0.74 40.37
N ASN A 765 11.27 0.14 39.37
CA ASN A 765 10.06 0.86 38.94
C ASN A 765 9.39 0.24 37.70
N GLY A 766 10.04 -0.68 37.00
CA GLY A 766 9.49 -1.30 35.79
C GLY A 766 9.59 -0.43 34.53
N GLY A 767 10.20 0.75 34.64
CA GLY A 767 10.54 1.63 33.52
C GLY A 767 11.42 2.80 33.88
N ILE A 768 11.95 3.48 32.86
CA ILE A 768 12.85 4.63 32.99
C ILE A 768 12.65 5.58 31.81
N ALA A 769 12.95 6.88 31.95
CA ALA A 769 12.88 7.76 30.79
C ALA A 769 13.92 7.38 29.72
N ALA A 770 13.48 7.46 28.46
CA ALA A 770 14.24 7.17 27.24
C ALA A 770 15.69 7.67 27.24
N VAL A 771 15.88 8.93 27.63
CA VAL A 771 17.17 9.64 27.59
C VAL A 771 18.24 8.98 28.45
N TYR A 772 17.85 8.23 29.48
CA TYR A 772 18.78 7.50 30.34
C TYR A 772 19.15 6.13 29.76
N ALA A 773 18.22 5.44 29.10
CA ALA A 773 18.44 4.09 28.61
C ALA A 773 19.40 4.04 27.41
N THR A 774 19.52 5.13 26.64
CA THR A 774 20.38 5.22 25.45
C THR A 774 21.77 5.80 25.72
N LEU A 775 22.16 5.96 26.99
CA LEU A 775 23.45 6.58 27.32
C LEU A 775 24.63 5.74 26.84
N THR A 776 25.61 6.42 26.23
CA THR A 776 26.93 5.87 25.90
C THR A 776 27.88 6.03 27.09
N ALA A 777 29.06 5.41 27.04
CA ALA A 777 30.11 5.62 28.06
C ALA A 777 30.43 7.10 28.29
N GLY A 778 30.52 7.91 27.22
CA GLY A 778 30.71 9.35 27.33
C GLY A 778 29.54 10.08 28.00
N GLY A 779 28.30 9.66 27.70
CA GLY A 779 27.10 10.17 28.36
C GLY A 779 27.07 9.85 29.86
N LEU A 780 27.45 8.62 30.25
CA LEU A 780 27.57 8.23 31.65
C LEU A 780 28.64 9.06 32.38
N THR A 781 29.77 9.38 31.74
CA THR A 781 30.78 10.29 32.31
C THR A 781 30.21 11.67 32.57
N GLN A 782 29.51 12.26 31.60
CA GLN A 782 28.89 13.58 31.78
C GLN A 782 27.82 13.58 32.86
N ALA A 783 27.01 12.52 32.93
CA ALA A 783 25.95 12.36 33.92
C ALA A 783 26.47 12.12 35.35
N SER A 784 27.76 11.80 35.52
CA SER A 784 28.35 11.54 36.85
C SER A 784 28.43 12.78 37.75
N GLY A 785 28.55 13.99 37.21
CA GLY A 785 28.70 15.19 38.05
C GLY A 785 30.05 15.27 38.80
N GLU A 786 31.12 14.71 38.24
CA GLU A 786 32.46 14.72 38.85
C GLU A 786 32.96 16.11 39.24
N SER A 787 32.54 17.17 38.55
CA SER A 787 32.93 18.57 38.82
C SER A 787 32.73 18.97 40.29
N ALA A 788 31.72 18.42 40.97
CA ALA A 788 31.45 18.67 42.38
C ALA A 788 32.60 18.27 43.34
N THR A 789 33.48 17.35 42.91
CA THR A 789 34.65 16.94 43.72
C THR A 789 35.78 17.98 43.72
N GLY A 790 35.80 18.90 42.76
CA GLY A 790 36.86 19.91 42.61
C GLY A 790 36.88 20.96 43.72
N SER A 791 35.74 21.23 44.35
CA SER A 791 35.65 22.15 45.50
C SER A 791 36.48 21.65 46.68
N GLN A 792 36.41 20.35 46.98
CA GLN A 792 37.14 19.73 48.09
C GLN A 792 38.64 19.97 47.97
N GLN A 793 39.23 19.58 46.84
CA GLN A 793 40.67 19.69 46.62
C GLN A 793 41.15 21.15 46.68
N THR A 794 40.35 22.06 46.12
CA THR A 794 40.69 23.49 46.09
C THR A 794 40.66 24.11 47.48
N THR A 795 39.70 23.74 48.33
CA THR A 795 39.66 24.19 49.74
C THR A 795 40.84 23.66 50.55
N PHE A 796 41.21 22.38 50.38
CA PHE A 796 42.40 21.80 51.05
C PHE A 796 43.68 22.54 50.67
N ASN A 797 43.83 22.89 49.39
CA ASN A 797 44.96 23.66 48.89
C ASN A 797 45.01 25.07 49.51
N ALA A 798 43.87 25.75 49.57
CA ALA A 798 43.77 27.10 50.14
C ALA A 798 44.10 27.12 51.63
N MET A 799 43.60 26.14 52.40
CA MET A 799 43.94 26.01 53.82
C MET A 799 45.42 25.66 54.00
N SER A 800 45.98 24.76 53.18
CA SER A 800 47.40 24.38 53.29
C SER A 800 48.35 25.53 52.99
N GLN A 801 48.06 26.36 51.98
CA GLN A 801 48.87 27.55 51.68
C GLN A 801 48.82 28.58 52.82
N PHE A 802 47.64 28.81 53.39
CA PHE A 802 47.45 29.70 54.53
C PHE A 802 48.18 29.18 55.78
N MET A 803 48.03 27.90 56.11
CA MET A 803 48.75 27.27 57.23
C MET A 803 50.27 27.29 57.04
N GLY A 804 50.74 27.03 55.83
CA GLY A 804 52.16 27.11 55.48
C GLY A 804 52.71 28.53 55.62
N LEU A 805 51.93 29.57 55.31
CA LEU A 805 52.30 30.97 55.53
C LEU A 805 52.38 31.31 57.02
N LEU A 806 51.43 30.84 57.84
CA LEU A 806 51.35 31.15 59.27
C LEU A 806 52.31 30.37 60.14
N THR A 807 52.73 29.18 59.71
CA THR A 807 53.66 28.35 60.48
C THR A 807 55.08 28.45 59.97
N ASP A 808 55.33 29.26 58.94
CA ASP A 808 56.66 29.48 58.39
C ASP A 808 57.61 29.95 59.51
N PRO A 809 58.59 29.12 59.92
CA PRO A 809 59.53 29.46 60.99
C PRO A 809 60.43 30.65 60.62
N THR A 810 60.35 31.13 59.38
CA THR A 810 61.31 32.06 58.80
C THR A 810 60.76 33.48 58.65
N ALA A 811 59.45 33.65 58.49
CA ALA A 811 58.75 34.93 58.44
C ALA A 811 58.52 35.59 59.82
N GLN A 812 58.69 34.83 60.90
CA GLN A 812 58.36 35.22 62.29
C GLN A 812 59.59 35.39 63.18
N ARG A 813 60.75 35.74 62.62
CA ARG A 813 61.96 35.99 63.41
C ARG A 813 62.20 37.49 63.50
N ASP A 814 62.35 38.00 64.73
CA ASP A 814 62.67 39.40 65.00
C ASP A 814 63.88 39.86 64.19
N GLY A 815 63.68 40.86 63.33
CA GLY A 815 64.73 41.62 62.64
C GLY A 815 65.52 42.55 63.57
N GLY A 816 65.65 42.20 64.85
CA GLY A 816 66.41 42.95 65.85
C GLY A 816 67.83 42.40 66.01
N PRO A 817 68.89 43.23 65.82
CA PRO A 817 70.26 42.84 66.14
C PRO A 817 70.43 42.87 67.67
N GLY A 818 69.94 41.85 68.37
CA GLY A 818 69.92 41.89 69.83
C GLY A 818 69.48 40.65 70.60
N SER A 819 68.91 39.61 69.98
CA SER A 819 68.65 38.34 70.69
C SER A 819 69.82 37.37 70.54
N ALA A 820 70.95 37.76 71.12
CA ALA A 820 71.93 36.85 71.67
C ALA A 820 71.81 36.96 73.19
N GLY A 821 71.17 35.98 73.83
CA GLY A 821 71.11 35.85 75.29
C GLY A 821 70.29 34.62 75.66
N GLY A 822 70.76 33.68 76.47
CA GLY A 822 72.05 33.51 77.18
C GLY A 822 72.26 32.00 77.40
N ALA A 823 73.48 31.45 77.36
CA ALA A 823 74.49 31.43 78.44
C ALA A 823 73.95 30.78 79.73
N ALA A 824 74.60 29.81 80.41
CA ALA A 824 75.84 29.04 80.25
C ALA A 824 75.83 27.91 81.32
N GLY A 825 76.73 26.92 81.26
CA GLY A 825 76.93 25.97 82.37
C GLY A 825 78.09 24.97 82.25
N PHE A 826 79.29 25.41 82.65
CA PHE A 826 80.38 24.71 83.37
C PHE A 826 80.95 23.35 82.90
N VAL A 827 82.30 23.27 82.74
CA VAL A 827 83.25 22.61 83.68
C VAL A 827 84.62 23.33 83.64
N GLU A 828 85.29 23.36 84.80
CA GLU A 828 86.50 24.09 85.24
C GLU A 828 87.86 23.63 84.66
N GLU A 829 88.88 24.43 85.00
CA GLU A 829 90.33 24.45 84.70
C GLU A 829 91.08 23.11 84.64
N ASP A 830 92.02 22.93 83.69
CA ASP A 830 93.46 23.23 83.89
C ASP A 830 94.35 22.75 82.70
N GLN A 831 95.47 23.46 82.49
CA GLN A 831 96.68 23.17 81.69
C GLN A 831 96.65 23.12 80.13
N ALA A 832 97.22 24.20 79.58
CA ALA A 832 98.39 24.21 78.68
C ALA A 832 98.25 24.23 77.13
N SER A 833 98.87 25.29 76.59
CA SER A 833 99.63 25.40 75.32
C SER A 833 98.92 25.62 73.97
N ALA A 834 98.78 26.92 73.66
CA ALA A 834 99.42 27.61 72.53
C ALA A 834 99.69 26.85 71.20
N TYR A 835 98.98 27.22 70.11
CA TYR A 835 99.57 27.81 68.89
C TYR A 835 98.46 28.36 67.95
N ALA A 836 98.80 29.40 67.18
CA ALA A 836 97.97 30.32 66.38
C ALA A 836 97.12 29.71 65.23
N PRO A 837 96.42 30.49 64.36
CA PRO A 837 95.85 31.85 64.45
C PRO A 837 94.34 31.92 64.13
N ARG A 838 93.74 33.08 64.45
CA ARG A 838 92.36 33.46 64.09
C ARG A 838 92.13 33.53 62.57
N LYS A 839 91.04 32.93 62.07
CA LYS A 839 90.33 33.41 60.87
C LYS A 839 88.88 33.75 61.24
N ARG A 840 88.56 35.04 61.14
CA ARG A 840 87.22 35.61 61.28
C ARG A 840 86.37 35.12 60.12
N ALA A 841 85.28 34.42 60.40
CA ALA A 841 84.24 34.15 59.43
C ALA A 841 82.91 33.97 60.16
N ASP A 842 82.37 35.08 60.67
CA ASP A 842 80.92 35.24 60.79
C ASP A 842 80.58 36.73 60.70
N ALA A 843 79.66 37.06 59.79
CA ALA A 843 79.24 38.42 59.46
C ALA A 843 78.58 39.16 60.63
N PHE A 844 78.22 38.45 61.70
CA PHE A 844 77.78 39.02 62.98
C PHE A 844 78.92 39.67 63.80
N ALA A 845 80.20 39.47 63.43
CA ALA A 845 81.35 40.05 64.13
C ALA A 845 81.83 41.42 63.58
N MET A 846 81.19 41.98 62.54
CA MET A 846 81.50 43.32 62.00
C MET A 846 80.40 44.37 62.18
N MET A 847 79.26 44.04 62.78
CA MET A 847 78.37 45.06 63.36
C MET A 847 78.85 45.42 64.77
N THR A 848 79.86 46.28 64.83
CA THR A 848 80.33 46.89 66.07
C THR A 848 79.22 47.70 66.73
N LYS A 849 78.86 47.34 67.97
CA LYS A 849 77.94 48.03 68.90
C LYS A 849 76.57 48.38 68.31
N ALA A 850 75.62 47.45 68.45
CA ALA A 850 74.21 47.82 68.52
C ALA A 850 74.04 48.89 69.62
N ARG A 851 73.39 50.02 69.29
CA ARG A 851 72.93 50.99 70.30
C ARG A 851 72.03 50.23 71.30
N PRO A 852 72.11 50.53 72.62
CA PRO A 852 71.17 49.96 73.57
C PRO A 852 69.74 50.30 73.11
N GLN A 853 68.98 49.27 72.74
CA GLN A 853 67.55 49.40 72.46
C GLN A 853 66.87 49.69 73.81
N THR A 854 66.41 50.92 74.03
CA THR A 854 65.69 51.33 75.24
C THR A 854 64.26 50.79 75.30
N PHE A 855 63.78 50.18 74.20
CA PHE A 855 62.46 49.59 74.06
C PHE A 855 62.57 48.26 73.30
N ALA A 856 61.93 47.20 73.81
CA ALA A 856 61.81 45.94 73.08
C ALA A 856 60.63 46.05 72.11
N GLN A 857 60.89 45.84 70.82
CA GLN A 857 59.84 45.84 69.80
C GLN A 857 58.95 44.62 70.00
N ARG A 858 57.82 44.79 70.68
CA ARG A 858 56.96 43.67 71.10
C ARG A 858 55.79 43.45 70.15
N TRP A 859 55.48 44.40 69.29
CA TRP A 859 54.41 44.28 68.32
C TRP A 859 54.98 44.22 66.90
N SER A 860 54.35 43.41 66.06
CA SER A 860 54.59 43.46 64.63
C SER A 860 53.27 43.33 63.87
N VAL A 861 53.20 44.01 62.74
CA VAL A 861 52.16 43.80 61.74
C VAL A 861 52.79 43.36 60.45
N TRP A 862 52.06 42.54 59.70
CA TRP A 862 52.51 42.06 58.41
C TRP A 862 51.33 41.89 57.46
N ALA A 863 51.64 41.99 56.17
CA ALA A 863 50.73 41.69 55.09
C ALA A 863 51.43 40.77 54.10
N ALA A 864 50.70 39.83 53.51
CA ALA A 864 51.22 38.96 52.47
C ALA A 864 50.20 38.72 51.36
N GLY A 865 50.69 38.64 50.12
CA GLY A 865 49.97 38.04 49.00
C GLY A 865 50.42 36.60 48.82
N PHE A 866 49.48 35.69 48.58
CA PHE A 866 49.78 34.31 48.22
C PHE A 866 48.90 33.84 47.07
N GLY A 867 49.42 32.92 46.29
CA GLY A 867 48.64 32.29 45.24
C GLY A 867 49.38 31.12 44.61
N GLY A 868 48.65 30.30 43.87
CA GLY A 868 49.24 29.15 43.19
C GLY A 868 48.25 28.44 42.29
N SER A 869 48.78 27.47 41.56
CA SER A 869 48.00 26.59 40.69
C SER A 869 48.45 25.15 40.87
N GLN A 870 47.50 24.23 40.83
CA GLN A 870 47.77 22.80 40.88
C GLN A 870 47.01 22.07 39.77
N SER A 871 47.70 21.15 39.10
CA SER A 871 47.11 20.16 38.22
C SER A 871 47.23 18.78 38.87
N THR A 872 46.15 18.01 38.81
CA THR A 872 46.10 16.62 39.26
C THR A 872 45.56 15.76 38.13
N ASP A 873 46.34 14.77 37.71
CA ASP A 873 45.97 13.86 36.62
C ASP A 873 44.82 12.94 37.07
N GLY A 874 43.88 12.68 36.15
CA GLY A 874 42.76 11.78 36.39
C GLY A 874 43.17 10.30 36.31
N ASN A 875 42.31 9.41 36.78
CA ASN A 875 42.53 7.96 36.72
C ASN A 875 41.47 7.31 35.84
N ALA A 876 41.87 6.74 34.70
CA ALA A 876 40.97 6.14 33.72
C ALA A 876 40.21 4.91 34.25
N VAL A 877 40.78 4.13 35.18
CA VAL A 877 40.11 2.96 35.79
C VAL A 877 39.02 3.41 36.76
N VAL A 878 39.33 4.41 37.58
CA VAL A 878 38.35 5.04 38.49
C VAL A 878 37.30 5.83 37.71
N GLY A 879 37.68 6.39 36.56
CA GLY A 879 36.84 7.26 35.74
C GLY A 879 36.89 8.71 36.14
N SER A 880 37.95 9.14 36.83
CA SER A 880 38.17 10.55 37.14
C SER A 880 38.94 11.26 36.03
N ASN A 881 38.61 12.51 35.81
CA ASN A 881 39.17 13.38 34.80
C ASN A 881 40.20 14.33 35.42
N GLY A 882 41.18 14.76 34.61
CA GLY A 882 42.19 15.71 35.07
C GLY A 882 41.56 16.97 35.66
N ALA A 883 42.01 17.36 36.85
CA ALA A 883 41.50 18.49 37.59
C ALA A 883 42.56 19.57 37.75
N THR A 884 42.16 20.83 37.60
CA THR A 884 43.02 21.99 37.84
C THR A 884 42.40 22.89 38.90
N SER A 885 43.23 23.45 39.77
CA SER A 885 42.83 24.42 40.79
C SER A 885 43.76 25.62 40.81
N ARG A 886 43.22 26.78 41.18
CA ARG A 886 43.93 28.06 41.28
C ARG A 886 43.43 28.81 42.50
N ILE A 887 44.36 29.43 43.22
CA ILE A 887 44.09 30.20 44.43
C ILE A 887 44.85 31.51 44.34
N ALA A 888 44.20 32.60 44.77
CA ALA A 888 44.85 33.88 45.00
C ALA A 888 44.22 34.54 46.23
N GLY A 889 45.04 35.05 47.14
CA GLY A 889 44.56 35.68 48.36
C GLY A 889 45.55 36.66 48.96
N THR A 890 45.03 37.48 49.86
CA THR A 890 45.81 38.40 50.68
C THR A 890 45.57 38.10 52.14
N VAL A 891 46.61 38.26 52.95
CA VAL A 891 46.60 38.02 54.39
C VAL A 891 47.12 39.26 55.08
N ILE A 892 46.49 39.63 56.18
CA ILE A 892 47.00 40.59 57.14
C ILE A 892 47.09 39.92 58.50
N GLY A 893 48.16 40.17 59.24
CA GLY A 893 48.36 39.59 60.55
C GLY A 893 49.05 40.55 61.49
N ALA A 894 48.84 40.30 62.79
CA ALA A 894 49.51 40.99 63.86
C ALA A 894 49.98 39.95 64.88
N ASP A 895 51.16 40.16 65.44
CA ASP A 895 51.69 39.32 66.49
C ASP A 895 52.42 40.09 67.57
N TYR A 896 52.46 39.44 68.73
CA TYR A 896 52.99 39.97 69.98
C TYR A 896 54.06 39.03 70.54
N LEU A 897 55.21 39.62 70.85
CA LEU A 897 56.30 38.93 71.53
C LEU A 897 56.00 38.85 73.04
N PHE A 898 55.36 37.75 73.45
CA PHE A 898 54.94 37.49 74.84
C PHE A 898 56.14 37.31 75.78
N SER A 899 57.22 36.69 75.29
CA SER A 899 58.51 36.55 75.97
C SER A 899 59.63 36.55 74.93
N PRO A 900 60.92 36.67 75.31
CA PRO A 900 62.04 36.60 74.36
C PRO A 900 62.08 35.34 73.49
N HIS A 901 61.29 34.32 73.86
CA HIS A 901 61.26 33.00 73.24
C HIS A 901 59.88 32.62 72.70
N THR A 902 58.83 33.41 72.94
CA THR A 902 57.44 33.06 72.58
C THR A 902 56.73 34.20 71.89
N LEU A 903 56.21 33.92 70.69
CA LEU A 903 55.42 34.83 69.86
C LEU A 903 54.02 34.26 69.69
N LEU A 904 53.00 35.12 69.82
CA LEU A 904 51.60 34.80 69.61
C LEU A 904 51.02 35.76 68.59
N GLY A 905 50.28 35.25 67.60
CA GLY A 905 49.72 36.07 66.54
C GLY A 905 48.36 35.61 66.06
N PHE A 906 47.70 36.50 65.34
CA PHE A 906 46.47 36.21 64.62
C PHE A 906 46.55 36.80 63.21
N ALA A 907 45.83 36.17 62.28
CA ALA A 907 45.79 36.59 60.90
C ALA A 907 44.39 36.42 60.30
N LEU A 908 44.03 37.33 59.41
CA LEU A 908 42.83 37.29 58.60
C LEU A 908 43.23 37.28 57.12
N ALA A 909 42.58 36.45 56.33
CA ALA A 909 42.79 36.35 54.89
C ALA A 909 41.49 36.49 54.11
N GLY A 910 41.59 37.11 52.94
CA GLY A 910 40.54 37.17 51.95
C GLY A 910 41.09 36.81 50.57
N GLY A 911 40.31 36.12 49.75
CA GLY A 911 40.76 35.73 48.42
C GLY A 911 39.70 35.03 47.60
N GLY A 912 40.12 34.48 46.46
CA GLY A 912 39.28 33.71 45.57
C GLY A 912 39.94 32.38 45.21
N THR A 913 39.11 31.38 44.97
CA THR A 913 39.55 30.09 44.40
C THR A 913 38.80 29.77 43.11
N GLY A 914 39.42 28.97 42.26
CA GLY A 914 38.81 28.49 41.03
C GLY A 914 39.30 27.10 40.68
N PHE A 915 38.42 26.26 40.14
CA PHE A 915 38.75 24.92 39.70
C PHE A 915 38.04 24.53 38.41
N GLY A 916 38.61 23.57 37.69
CA GLY A 916 38.05 22.98 36.48
C GLY A 916 38.35 21.50 36.40
N VAL A 917 37.36 20.72 35.98
CA VAL A 917 37.49 19.29 35.67
C VAL A 917 37.35 19.13 34.17
N ASN A 918 38.36 18.52 33.53
CA ASN A 918 38.50 18.50 32.08
C ASN A 918 37.23 17.97 31.40
N GLY A 919 36.59 18.81 30.57
CA GLY A 919 35.39 18.45 29.81
C GLY A 919 34.09 18.31 30.62
N LEU A 920 34.10 18.52 31.94
CA LEU A 920 32.95 18.22 32.82
C LEU A 920 32.44 19.42 33.64
N GLY A 921 33.17 20.52 33.70
CA GLY A 921 32.69 21.76 34.32
C GLY A 921 33.75 22.46 35.16
N SER A 922 33.32 23.52 35.85
CA SER A 922 34.18 24.39 36.64
C SER A 922 33.46 24.92 37.88
N GLY A 923 34.22 25.43 38.84
CA GLY A 923 33.68 26.17 39.97
C GLY A 923 34.61 27.27 40.43
N ARG A 924 34.05 28.18 41.22
CA ARG A 924 34.76 29.31 41.83
C ARG A 924 34.24 29.54 43.24
N SER A 925 35.07 30.12 44.08
CA SER A 925 34.64 30.50 45.43
C SER A 925 35.24 31.82 45.88
N ASP A 926 34.50 32.54 46.73
CA ASP A 926 35.03 33.63 47.54
C ASP A 926 35.43 33.05 48.91
N LEU A 927 36.63 33.40 49.39
CA LEU A 927 37.29 32.77 50.54
C LEU A 927 37.57 33.79 51.64
N PHE A 928 37.17 33.46 52.87
CA PHE A 928 37.58 34.13 54.10
C PHE A 928 38.29 33.14 55.02
N GLN A 929 39.43 33.52 55.60
CA GLN A 929 40.12 32.69 56.59
C GLN A 929 40.52 33.52 57.81
N ALA A 930 40.51 32.89 58.98
CA ALA A 930 40.95 33.47 60.23
C ALA A 930 41.78 32.46 61.00
N ALA A 931 42.89 32.88 61.60
CA ALA A 931 43.76 31.97 62.34
C ALA A 931 44.42 32.62 63.53
N ALA A 932 44.78 31.78 64.49
CA ALA A 932 45.72 32.08 65.56
C ALA A 932 46.95 31.18 65.41
N TYR A 933 48.13 31.73 65.64
CA TYR A 933 49.39 31.01 65.57
C TYR A 933 50.28 31.36 66.75
N LEU A 934 51.14 30.42 67.10
CA LEU A 934 52.16 30.59 68.12
C LEU A 934 53.48 30.01 67.66
N ARG A 935 54.54 30.58 68.20
CA ARG A 935 55.88 30.07 68.03
C ARG A 935 56.62 30.14 69.36
N HIS A 936 57.28 29.05 69.71
CA HIS A 936 58.16 28.97 70.86
C HIS A 936 59.55 28.51 70.41
N THR A 937 60.60 29.14 70.94
CA THR A 937 62.00 28.81 70.64
C THR A 937 62.75 28.51 71.92
N SER A 938 63.52 27.43 71.96
CA SER A 938 64.34 27.06 73.12
C SER A 938 65.70 26.59 72.63
N GLY A 939 66.70 27.45 72.75
CA GLY A 939 68.02 27.22 72.16
C GLY A 939 67.93 27.01 70.63
N PRO A 940 68.47 25.91 70.08
CA PRO A 940 68.37 25.61 68.65
C PRO A 940 67.03 24.98 68.24
N ALA A 941 66.20 24.58 69.21
CA ALA A 941 64.90 23.98 68.95
C ALA A 941 63.81 25.04 68.77
N TYR A 942 62.83 24.76 67.91
CA TYR A 942 61.60 25.54 67.83
C TYR A 942 60.38 24.64 67.71
N LEU A 943 59.26 25.18 68.17
CA LEU A 943 57.92 24.68 67.97
C LEU A 943 57.07 25.79 67.36
N SER A 944 56.37 25.49 66.28
CA SER A 944 55.40 26.37 65.61
C SER A 944 54.06 25.66 65.58
N ALA A 945 52.98 26.36 65.92
CA ALA A 945 51.64 25.80 65.84
C ALA A 945 50.63 26.85 65.36
N ALA A 946 49.64 26.42 64.60
CA ALA A 946 48.55 27.28 64.15
C ALA A 946 47.22 26.53 64.13
N LEU A 947 46.14 27.28 64.31
CA LEU A 947 44.77 26.85 64.13
C LEU A 947 44.06 27.88 63.25
N ALA A 948 43.37 27.41 62.22
CA ALA A 948 42.68 28.23 61.23
C ALA A 948 41.24 27.76 61.00
N TYR A 949 40.36 28.73 60.80
CA TYR A 949 39.01 28.57 60.28
C TYR A 949 38.93 29.21 58.89
N GLY A 950 38.21 28.57 57.98
CA GLY A 950 37.93 29.08 56.65
C GLY A 950 36.44 28.98 56.34
N TRP A 951 35.90 30.01 55.69
CA TRP A 951 34.55 30.02 55.13
C TRP A 951 34.65 30.32 53.63
N GLN A 952 33.84 29.64 52.83
CA GLN A 952 33.79 29.79 51.38
C GLN A 952 32.36 29.81 50.87
N ASP A 953 32.03 30.78 50.02
CA ASP A 953 30.83 30.73 49.17
C ASP A 953 31.24 30.18 47.80
N ILE A 954 30.66 29.04 47.39
CA ILE A 954 31.10 28.25 46.24
C ILE A 954 29.98 28.22 45.19
N THR A 955 30.30 28.68 43.98
CA THR A 955 29.48 28.46 42.78
C THR A 955 30.10 27.37 41.91
N THR A 956 29.30 26.41 41.43
CA THR A 956 29.72 25.43 40.42
C THR A 956 28.82 25.46 39.19
N ASP A 957 29.41 25.26 38.01
CA ASP A 957 28.76 25.24 36.71
C ASP A 957 29.21 23.98 35.93
N ARG A 958 28.25 23.19 35.47
CA ARG A 958 28.44 21.97 34.67
C ARG A 958 27.60 22.03 33.40
N THR A 959 28.16 21.56 32.28
CA THR A 959 27.43 21.42 31.01
C THR A 959 27.28 19.95 30.64
N VAL A 960 26.07 19.52 30.28
CA VAL A 960 25.74 18.17 29.82
C VAL A 960 25.21 18.25 28.39
N THR A 961 25.82 17.51 27.47
CA THR A 961 25.55 17.55 26.02
C THR A 961 24.83 16.31 25.47
N ILE A 962 24.25 15.48 26.34
CA ILE A 962 23.65 14.18 26.01
C ILE A 962 22.41 14.32 25.12
N ALA A 963 21.54 15.29 25.41
CA ALA A 963 20.25 15.47 24.75
C ALA A 963 19.94 16.97 24.55
N GLY A 964 20.90 17.69 23.96
CA GLY A 964 20.97 19.15 23.98
C GLY A 964 22.07 19.63 24.93
N ALA A 965 22.27 20.95 25.03
CA ALA A 965 23.28 21.54 25.91
C ALA A 965 22.62 22.06 27.19
N ASP A 966 22.53 21.19 28.20
CA ASP A 966 22.02 21.54 29.53
C ASP A 966 23.13 22.21 30.34
N ARG A 967 22.83 23.34 30.97
CA ARG A 967 23.74 24.04 31.89
C ARG A 967 23.16 23.97 33.30
N LEU A 968 23.89 23.30 34.18
CA LEU A 968 23.50 22.99 35.56
C LEU A 968 24.39 23.77 36.51
N ARG A 969 23.80 24.57 37.40
CA ARG A 969 24.51 25.46 38.32
C ARG A 969 24.02 25.29 39.76
N THR A 970 24.90 25.42 40.73
CA THR A 970 24.56 25.48 42.16
C THR A 970 25.46 26.45 42.90
N GLU A 971 24.96 26.96 44.02
CA GLU A 971 25.64 27.85 44.96
C GLU A 971 25.48 27.30 46.38
N PHE A 972 26.55 27.26 47.17
CA PHE A 972 26.54 26.71 48.54
C PHE A 972 27.74 27.19 49.37
N ASP A 973 27.54 27.26 50.68
CA ASP A 973 28.58 27.64 51.63
C ASP A 973 29.36 26.43 52.15
N ALA A 974 30.67 26.54 52.32
CA ALA A 974 31.52 25.50 52.89
C ALA A 974 32.38 26.03 54.05
N ASN A 975 32.62 25.19 55.05
CA ASN A 975 33.40 25.55 56.23
C ASN A 975 34.62 24.63 56.36
N ALA A 976 35.78 25.20 56.64
CA ALA A 976 37.03 24.46 56.80
C ALA A 976 37.73 24.78 58.12
N TYR A 977 38.33 23.77 58.72
CA TYR A 977 39.12 23.88 59.95
C TYR A 977 40.47 23.25 59.71
N SER A 978 41.55 23.94 60.02
CA SER A 978 42.90 23.43 59.83
C SER A 978 43.74 23.65 61.07
N GLY A 979 44.61 22.70 61.37
CA GLY A 979 45.57 22.79 62.45
C GLY A 979 46.90 22.23 62.02
N ARG A 980 47.98 22.89 62.41
CA ARG A 980 49.35 22.47 62.08
C ARG A 980 50.24 22.65 63.27
N ILE A 981 51.09 21.66 63.52
CA ILE A 981 52.18 21.71 64.49
C ILE A 981 53.47 21.29 63.79
N GLU A 982 54.54 22.02 64.06
CA GLU A 982 55.84 21.80 63.46
C GLU A 982 56.94 21.98 64.50
N GLY A 983 57.85 21.02 64.57
CA GLY A 983 59.03 21.07 65.43
C GLY A 983 60.29 20.87 64.63
N GLY A 984 61.34 21.62 64.94
CA GLY A 984 62.64 21.46 64.28
C GLY A 984 63.80 21.85 65.19
N TYR A 985 64.99 21.36 64.84
CA TYR A 985 66.22 21.61 65.59
C TYR A 985 67.31 22.11 64.66
N ARG A 986 67.79 23.34 64.87
CA ARG A 986 68.75 24.00 63.99
C ARG A 986 70.18 23.65 64.37
N HIS A 987 70.95 23.16 63.40
CA HIS A 987 72.40 22.98 63.50
C HIS A 987 73.12 24.03 62.64
N VAL A 988 74.18 24.64 63.17
CA VAL A 988 75.07 25.52 62.42
C VAL A 988 76.40 24.80 62.24
N GLY A 989 76.78 24.52 60.99
CA GLY A 989 78.04 23.84 60.69
C GLY A 989 79.13 24.83 60.27
N PRO A 990 80.20 25.03 61.06
CA PRO A 990 81.37 25.81 60.63
C PRO A 990 82.05 25.25 59.36
N TRP A 991 81.93 23.93 59.16
CA TRP A 991 82.54 23.12 58.09
C TRP A 991 81.80 23.19 56.74
N ILE A 992 80.62 23.82 56.69
CA ILE A 992 79.83 24.05 55.46
C ILE A 992 79.64 25.56 55.16
N GLY A 993 80.58 26.40 55.63
CA GLY A 993 80.58 27.83 55.33
C GLY A 993 79.46 28.62 56.01
N GLY A 994 79.09 28.23 57.24
CA GLY A 994 78.14 28.96 58.09
C GLY A 994 76.66 28.74 57.75
N ILE A 995 76.33 27.73 56.94
CA ILE A 995 74.94 27.39 56.58
C ILE A 995 74.22 26.77 57.79
N GLY A 996 73.02 27.28 58.10
CA GLY A 996 72.09 26.67 59.04
C GLY A 996 71.34 25.52 58.38
N VAL A 997 71.28 24.37 59.05
CA VAL A 997 70.57 23.18 58.60
C VAL A 997 69.59 22.77 59.70
N THR A 998 68.31 22.68 59.37
CA THR A 998 67.24 22.43 60.33
C THR A 998 66.38 21.26 59.85
N PRO A 999 66.66 20.02 60.31
CA PRO A 999 65.67 18.94 60.21
C PRO A 999 64.41 19.32 60.99
N TYR A 1000 63.26 19.01 60.42
CA TYR A 1000 61.97 19.26 61.05
C TYR A 1000 60.95 18.17 60.72
N GLY A 1001 59.95 18.05 61.59
CA GLY A 1001 58.75 17.27 61.36
C GLY A 1001 57.52 18.15 61.56
N ALA A 1002 56.50 17.96 60.72
CA ALA A 1002 55.23 18.64 60.84
C ALA A 1002 54.06 17.65 60.76
N LEU A 1003 52.99 17.97 61.49
CA LEU A 1003 51.70 17.33 61.36
C LEU A 1003 50.66 18.42 61.09
N GLN A 1004 49.85 18.21 60.07
CA GLN A 1004 48.73 19.07 59.72
C GLN A 1004 47.47 18.23 59.60
N PHE A 1005 46.34 18.76 60.03
CA PHE A 1005 45.03 18.25 59.65
C PHE A 1005 44.23 19.37 59.00
N THR A 1006 43.36 19.02 58.08
CA THR A 1006 42.34 19.93 57.55
C THR A 1006 41.03 19.15 57.47
N LYS A 1007 39.96 19.74 57.99
CA LYS A 1007 38.59 19.23 57.93
C LYS A 1007 37.75 20.20 57.11
N LEU A 1008 37.01 19.70 56.15
CA LEU A 1008 36.07 20.43 55.31
C LEU A 1008 34.67 19.89 55.56
N ASP A 1009 33.75 20.76 55.92
CA ASP A 1009 32.34 20.47 56.13
C ASP A 1009 31.54 21.09 54.96
N LEU A 1010 31.02 20.21 54.09
CA LEU A 1010 30.15 20.54 52.96
C LEU A 1010 28.67 20.27 53.31
N PRO A 1011 27.76 21.23 53.08
CA PRO A 1011 26.33 21.01 53.23
C PRO A 1011 25.79 20.11 52.12
N ALA A 1012 24.52 19.70 52.24
CA ALA A 1012 23.80 19.14 51.11
C ALA A 1012 23.39 20.29 50.17
N TYR A 1013 23.53 20.09 48.87
CA TYR A 1013 23.18 21.09 47.86
C TYR A 1013 22.68 20.43 46.58
N ALA A 1014 22.02 21.18 45.70
CA ALA A 1014 21.40 20.65 44.50
C ALA A 1014 21.59 21.57 43.30
N GLU A 1015 21.89 20.98 42.14
CA GLU A 1015 21.99 21.70 40.88
C GLU A 1015 20.63 22.23 40.41
N GLN A 1016 20.64 23.37 39.76
CA GLN A 1016 19.49 23.93 39.06
C GLN A 1016 19.84 24.10 37.58
N ALA A 1017 18.90 23.76 36.69
CA ALA A 1017 19.06 24.01 35.27
C ALA A 1017 18.87 25.50 34.98
N VAL A 1018 19.95 26.18 34.60
CA VAL A 1018 19.92 27.59 34.18
C VAL A 1018 19.71 27.75 32.68
N ALA A 1019 19.92 26.68 31.91
CA ALA A 1019 19.55 26.54 30.51
C ALA A 1019 19.40 25.04 30.16
N GLY A 1020 18.47 24.70 29.27
CA GLY A 1020 18.19 23.30 28.90
C GLY A 1020 17.29 22.56 29.90
N SER A 1021 17.38 21.24 29.91
CA SER A 1021 16.61 20.32 30.74
C SER A 1021 17.24 20.11 32.13
N ALA A 1022 16.40 19.83 33.13
CA ALA A 1022 16.84 19.39 34.45
C ALA A 1022 17.00 17.85 34.58
N ALA A 1023 16.86 17.10 33.48
CA ALA A 1023 16.91 15.63 33.49
C ALA A 1023 18.20 15.07 34.12
N PHE A 1024 19.33 15.75 33.93
CA PHE A 1024 20.63 15.34 34.48
C PHE A 1024 21.07 16.16 35.70
N ALA A 1025 20.17 16.94 36.29
CA ALA A 1025 20.45 17.69 37.52
C ALA A 1025 20.64 16.75 38.71
N LEU A 1026 21.68 17.00 39.51
CA LEU A 1026 22.06 16.16 40.65
C LEU A 1026 21.83 16.88 41.98
N SER A 1027 21.44 16.12 43.00
CA SER A 1027 21.54 16.52 44.39
C SER A 1027 22.75 15.85 45.03
N TYR A 1028 23.55 16.60 45.75
CA TYR A 1028 24.75 16.13 46.44
C TYR A 1028 24.50 16.10 47.95
N ALA A 1029 24.88 14.99 48.59
CA ALA A 1029 24.71 14.81 50.02
C ALA A 1029 25.74 15.62 50.82
N ALA A 1030 25.35 16.08 52.02
CA ALA A 1030 26.27 16.69 52.98
C ALA A 1030 27.43 15.75 53.27
N ARG A 1031 28.64 16.31 53.40
CA ARG A 1031 29.86 15.51 53.58
C ARG A 1031 30.91 16.25 54.38
N ASN A 1032 31.47 15.55 55.37
CA ASN A 1032 32.66 16.00 56.08
C ASN A 1032 33.87 15.23 55.56
N VAL A 1033 34.93 15.94 55.17
CA VAL A 1033 36.18 15.35 54.66
C VAL A 1033 37.31 15.81 55.54
N THR A 1034 38.07 14.88 56.13
CA THR A 1034 39.28 15.22 56.89
C THR A 1034 40.48 14.59 56.21
N ASP A 1035 41.49 15.41 55.95
CA ASP A 1035 42.78 14.99 55.47
C ASP A 1035 43.84 15.32 56.51
N THR A 1036 44.70 14.36 56.80
CA THR A 1036 45.83 14.54 57.71
C THR A 1036 47.10 14.36 56.91
N ARG A 1037 48.07 15.23 57.16
CA ARG A 1037 49.32 15.32 56.42
C ARG A 1037 50.49 15.29 57.38
N GLY A 1038 51.41 14.35 57.14
CA GLY A 1038 52.71 14.31 57.80
C GLY A 1038 53.79 14.89 56.89
N GLU A 1039 54.73 15.63 57.45
CA GLU A 1039 55.86 16.19 56.71
C GLU A 1039 57.16 15.93 57.45
N LEU A 1040 58.17 15.45 56.72
CA LEU A 1040 59.53 15.31 57.21
C LEU A 1040 60.46 15.99 56.22
N GLY A 1041 61.29 16.91 56.71
CA GLY A 1041 62.13 17.66 55.80
C GLY A 1041 63.34 18.33 56.43
N LEU A 1042 64.08 18.97 55.54
CA LEU A 1042 65.29 19.72 55.83
C LEU A 1042 65.10 21.15 55.35
N ARG A 1043 65.36 22.12 56.23
CA ARG A 1043 65.48 23.53 55.84
C ARG A 1043 66.94 23.97 55.88
N THR A 1044 67.31 24.85 54.96
CA THR A 1044 68.62 25.49 54.93
C THR A 1044 68.46 27.01 54.98
N ASP A 1045 69.35 27.69 55.69
CA ASP A 1045 69.39 29.14 55.76
C ASP A 1045 70.82 29.68 55.73
N LYS A 1046 71.02 30.80 55.01
CA LYS A 1046 72.28 31.56 55.03
C LYS A 1046 72.00 33.05 54.98
N SER A 1047 72.51 33.77 55.97
CA SER A 1047 72.36 35.22 56.10
C SER A 1047 73.62 35.96 55.67
N PHE A 1048 73.44 37.08 54.97
CA PHE A 1048 74.48 37.97 54.47
C PHE A 1048 74.24 39.36 55.05
N ALA A 1049 75.28 39.95 55.66
CA ALA A 1049 75.22 41.33 56.12
C ALA A 1049 75.20 42.28 54.92
N MET A 1050 74.29 43.25 54.95
CA MET A 1050 74.17 44.33 53.96
C MET A 1050 74.30 45.69 54.65
N GLN A 1051 74.57 46.75 53.87
CA GLN A 1051 74.83 48.09 54.40
C GLN A 1051 73.69 48.66 55.26
N ALA A 1052 72.45 48.21 55.04
CA ALA A 1052 71.24 48.69 55.74
C ALA A 1052 70.38 47.57 56.36
N GLY A 1053 70.90 46.33 56.44
CA GLY A 1053 70.09 45.18 56.87
C GLY A 1053 70.78 43.82 56.73
N VAL A 1054 69.98 42.76 56.74
CA VAL A 1054 70.41 41.36 56.57
C VAL A 1054 69.57 40.72 55.47
N LEU A 1055 70.25 40.18 54.45
CA LEU A 1055 69.65 39.34 53.41
C LEU A 1055 69.79 37.87 53.79
N THR A 1056 68.70 37.12 53.84
CA THR A 1056 68.72 35.68 54.12
C THR A 1056 68.17 34.89 52.93
N LEU A 1057 68.98 33.95 52.44
CA LEU A 1057 68.57 32.96 51.45
C LEU A 1057 68.16 31.68 52.17
N ARG A 1058 67.05 31.08 51.76
CA ARG A 1058 66.51 29.87 52.41
C ARG A 1058 66.05 28.85 51.39
N GLY A 1059 66.25 27.59 51.74
CA GLY A 1059 65.77 26.43 50.98
C GLY A 1059 65.02 25.45 51.86
N ARG A 1060 64.10 24.69 51.27
CA ARG A 1060 63.42 23.54 51.91
C ARG A 1060 63.35 22.38 50.93
N LEU A 1061 63.63 21.19 51.44
CA LEU A 1061 63.30 19.93 50.79
C LEU A 1061 62.56 19.05 51.81
N ALA A 1062 61.41 18.51 51.44
CA ALA A 1062 60.64 17.67 52.34
C ALA A 1062 59.86 16.58 51.60
N TRP A 1063 59.61 15.48 52.29
CA TRP A 1063 58.61 14.50 51.92
C TRP A 1063 57.33 14.79 52.70
N ALA A 1064 56.20 14.75 52.01
CA ALA A 1064 54.89 14.82 52.61
C ALA A 1064 54.10 13.54 52.34
N HIS A 1065 53.33 13.13 53.35
CA HIS A 1065 52.42 12.00 53.27
C HIS A 1065 51.01 12.42 53.66
N ASP A 1066 50.09 12.37 52.70
CA ASP A 1066 48.66 12.61 52.88
C ASP A 1066 47.93 11.28 53.11
N PHE A 1067 47.26 11.17 54.26
CA PHE A 1067 46.60 9.93 54.68
C PHE A 1067 45.23 9.74 54.03
N ASN A 1068 44.59 10.80 53.52
CA ASN A 1068 43.29 10.72 52.86
C ASN A 1068 43.19 11.66 51.64
N PRO A 1069 43.95 11.39 50.55
CA PRO A 1069 43.97 12.24 49.36
C PRO A 1069 42.75 12.03 48.44
N ASP A 1070 41.91 11.03 48.71
CA ASP A 1070 40.77 10.68 47.88
C ASP A 1070 39.70 11.78 47.93
N ARG A 1071 39.13 12.10 46.77
CA ARG A 1071 38.04 13.07 46.63
C ARG A 1071 36.84 12.35 46.06
N SER A 1072 35.73 12.37 46.79
CA SER A 1072 34.48 11.82 46.29
C SER A 1072 33.27 12.54 46.84
N ILE A 1073 32.12 12.36 46.22
CA ILE A 1073 30.85 12.92 46.68
C ILE A 1073 29.71 11.98 46.31
N ALA A 1074 28.70 11.88 47.17
CA ALA A 1074 27.49 11.12 46.87
C ALA A 1074 26.51 12.03 46.13
N ALA A 1075 26.09 11.59 44.94
CA ALA A 1075 25.17 12.29 44.06
C ALA A 1075 23.89 11.44 43.85
N THR A 1076 22.77 12.10 43.55
CA THR A 1076 21.50 11.46 43.18
C THR A 1076 20.84 12.26 42.08
N PHE A 1077 20.32 11.59 41.04
CA PHE A 1077 19.52 12.27 40.02
C PHE A 1077 18.23 12.83 40.61
N GLN A 1078 18.00 14.13 40.43
CA GLN A 1078 16.80 14.79 40.95
C GLN A 1078 15.52 14.26 40.28
N ALA A 1079 15.59 13.99 38.97
CA ALA A 1079 14.48 13.45 38.19
C ALA A 1079 14.22 11.95 38.44
N LEU A 1080 15.17 11.25 39.08
CA LEU A 1080 15.05 9.82 39.43
C LEU A 1080 15.42 9.60 40.91
N PRO A 1081 14.54 10.00 41.85
CA PRO A 1081 14.77 9.73 43.27
C PRO A 1081 14.98 8.22 43.50
N GLY A 1082 16.17 7.82 43.94
CA GLY A 1082 16.59 6.42 44.07
C GLY A 1082 17.79 6.03 43.19
N ALA A 1083 18.12 6.80 42.14
CA ALA A 1083 19.36 6.62 41.38
C ALA A 1083 20.51 7.38 42.04
N SER A 1084 20.97 6.87 43.18
CA SER A 1084 22.10 7.43 43.95
C SER A 1084 23.40 6.69 43.66
N PHE A 1085 24.50 7.42 43.59
CA PHE A 1085 25.83 6.88 43.32
C PHE A 1085 26.92 7.75 43.95
N VAL A 1086 28.13 7.20 44.09
CA VAL A 1086 29.29 7.96 44.57
C VAL A 1086 30.23 8.22 43.40
N VAL A 1087 30.65 9.47 43.26
CA VAL A 1087 31.53 9.92 42.18
C VAL A 1087 32.89 10.20 42.77
N ASN A 1088 33.94 9.67 42.16
CA ASN A 1088 35.31 9.94 42.56
C ASN A 1088 35.93 10.98 41.62
N GLY A 1089 36.64 11.95 42.18
CA GLY A 1089 37.42 12.95 41.44
C GLY A 1089 38.88 12.55 41.28
N ALA A 1090 39.67 13.42 40.65
CA ALA A 1090 41.12 13.28 40.62
C ALA A 1090 41.69 13.39 42.05
N ALA A 1091 42.34 12.32 42.50
CA ALA A 1091 42.99 12.25 43.80
C ALA A 1091 44.49 12.55 43.66
N GLN A 1092 45.07 13.22 44.65
CA GLN A 1092 46.51 13.38 44.72
C GLN A 1092 47.20 12.06 45.06
N ALA A 1093 48.51 11.97 44.78
CA ALA A 1093 49.31 10.90 45.34
C ALA A 1093 49.34 11.01 46.88
N ARG A 1094 49.43 9.88 47.58
CA ARG A 1094 49.67 9.86 49.03
C ARG A 1094 51.00 10.46 49.40
N ASP A 1095 52.00 10.35 48.52
CA ASP A 1095 53.35 10.80 48.75
C ASP A 1095 53.73 11.92 47.78
N SER A 1096 54.26 13.03 48.30
CA SER A 1096 54.73 14.15 47.48
C SER A 1096 56.08 14.68 47.94
N GLY A 1097 56.84 15.19 46.97
CA GLY A 1097 58.08 15.92 47.20
C GLY A 1097 57.82 17.43 47.24
N LEU A 1098 58.28 18.09 48.30
CA LEU A 1098 58.14 19.53 48.51
C LEU A 1098 59.48 20.22 48.34
N THR A 1099 59.47 21.32 47.61
CA THR A 1099 60.62 22.21 47.46
C THR A 1099 60.22 23.66 47.73
N THR A 1100 61.07 24.40 48.40
CA THR A 1100 60.88 25.84 48.62
C THR A 1100 62.18 26.57 48.41
N ALA A 1101 62.10 27.73 47.75
CA ALA A 1101 63.17 28.72 47.67
C ALA A 1101 62.62 30.06 48.17
N SER A 1102 63.33 30.69 49.10
CA SER A 1102 62.91 31.97 49.67
C SER A 1102 64.07 32.95 49.80
N VAL A 1103 63.75 34.22 49.60
CA VAL A 1103 64.64 35.37 49.82
C VAL A 1103 63.96 36.32 50.80
N ASP A 1104 64.67 36.72 51.83
CA ASP A 1104 64.18 37.54 52.94
C ASP A 1104 65.17 38.69 53.19
N MET A 1105 64.69 39.93 53.18
CA MET A 1105 65.47 41.12 53.50
C MET A 1105 64.89 41.79 54.75
N SER A 1106 65.70 41.91 55.79
CA SER A 1106 65.35 42.60 57.03
C SER A 1106 66.19 43.87 57.18
N TRP A 1107 65.54 45.03 57.26
CA TRP A 1107 66.18 46.32 57.41
C TRP A 1107 66.27 46.74 58.89
N VAL A 1108 67.30 47.53 59.22
CA VAL A 1108 67.54 48.00 60.59
C VAL A 1108 66.46 48.95 61.15
N ASN A 1109 65.52 49.41 60.32
CA ASN A 1109 64.44 50.32 60.68
C ASN A 1109 63.14 49.59 61.08
N GLY A 1110 63.17 48.28 61.28
CA GLY A 1110 62.02 47.46 61.68
C GLY A 1110 61.21 46.89 60.51
N TRP A 1111 61.50 47.27 59.27
CA TRP A 1111 60.86 46.68 58.09
C TRP A 1111 61.54 45.37 57.68
N SER A 1112 60.76 44.43 57.14
CA SER A 1112 61.25 43.25 56.43
C SER A 1112 60.35 42.87 55.26
N ALA A 1113 60.91 42.25 54.23
CA ALA A 1113 60.19 41.77 53.07
C ALA A 1113 60.74 40.40 52.64
N ALA A 1114 59.83 39.49 52.28
CA ALA A 1114 60.19 38.16 51.82
C ALA A 1114 59.43 37.79 50.55
N ALA A 1115 60.09 37.03 49.68
CA ALA A 1115 59.50 36.40 48.51
C ALA A 1115 59.84 34.91 48.52
N THR A 1116 58.82 34.07 48.36
CA THR A 1116 58.91 32.62 48.49
C THR A 1116 58.25 31.95 47.30
N PHE A 1117 58.91 30.93 46.74
CA PHE A 1117 58.37 30.04 45.73
C PHE A 1117 58.35 28.61 46.28
N GLU A 1118 57.21 27.94 46.12
CA GLU A 1118 56.96 26.58 46.59
C GLU A 1118 56.54 25.69 45.42
N GLY A 1119 57.09 24.49 45.38
CA GLY A 1119 56.69 23.43 44.46
C GLY A 1119 56.32 22.16 45.23
N GLU A 1120 55.26 21.49 44.80
CA GLU A 1120 54.86 20.18 45.28
C GLU A 1120 54.63 19.26 44.09
N PHE A 1121 55.30 18.10 44.11
CA PHE A 1121 55.39 17.20 42.98
C PHE A 1121 55.16 15.74 43.39
N SER A 1122 54.36 15.04 42.59
CA SER A 1122 54.23 13.58 42.61
C SER A 1122 54.12 13.05 41.18
N ASP A 1123 53.88 11.76 41.06
CA ASP A 1123 53.56 11.04 39.83
C ASP A 1123 52.25 11.49 39.17
N VAL A 1124 51.30 12.07 39.93
CA VAL A 1124 50.00 12.55 39.41
C VAL A 1124 49.70 14.02 39.72
N THR A 1125 50.50 14.69 40.55
CA THR A 1125 50.23 16.07 41.01
C THR A 1125 51.40 17.00 40.71
N ARG A 1126 51.08 18.19 40.19
CA ARG A 1126 52.05 19.27 39.97
C ARG A 1126 51.45 20.56 40.50
N SER A 1127 52.05 21.11 41.56
CA SER A 1127 51.61 22.35 42.20
C SER A 1127 52.74 23.37 42.26
N TYR A 1128 52.40 24.62 41.95
CA TYR A 1128 53.30 25.77 41.99
C TYR A 1128 52.63 26.88 42.77
N ALA A 1129 53.30 27.40 43.79
CA ALA A 1129 52.78 28.47 44.63
C ALA A 1129 53.85 29.56 44.89
N GLY A 1130 53.38 30.78 45.08
CA GLY A 1130 54.20 31.94 45.41
C GLY A 1130 53.60 32.71 46.58
N LYS A 1131 54.46 33.22 47.45
CA LYS A 1131 54.12 34.07 48.58
C LYS A 1131 55.03 35.30 48.59
N GLY A 1132 54.48 36.46 48.89
CA GLY A 1132 55.24 37.69 49.11
C GLY A 1132 54.72 38.39 50.35
N SER A 1133 55.59 38.66 51.33
CA SER A 1133 55.19 39.26 52.61
C SER A 1133 56.02 40.49 52.94
N VAL A 1134 55.40 41.48 53.59
CA VAL A 1134 56.05 42.65 54.16
C VAL A 1134 55.64 42.77 55.62
N ARG A 1135 56.59 43.07 56.51
CA ARG A 1135 56.39 43.14 57.95
C ARG A 1135 57.05 44.38 58.54
N TYR A 1136 56.43 44.96 59.56
CA TYR A 1136 56.96 46.06 60.36
C TYR A 1136 56.90 45.71 61.85
N ALA A 1137 58.04 45.76 62.53
CA ALA A 1137 58.18 45.54 63.97
C ALA A 1137 58.51 46.86 64.70
N TRP A 1138 57.83 47.12 65.83
CA TRP A 1138 58.03 48.34 66.63
C TRP A 1138 57.91 48.15 68.14
#